data_AF-A0A913ZM59-F1
#
_entry.id   AF-A0A913ZM59-F1
#
_cell.length_a   1.000
_cell.length_b   1.000
_cell.length_c   1.000
_cell.angle_alpha   90.00
_cell.angle_beta   90.00
_cell.angle_gamma   90.00
#
_symmetry.space_group_name_H-M   'P 1'
#
loop_
_entity.id
_entity.type
_entity.pdbx_description
1 polymer ?
#
loop_
_entity_poly.entity_id
_entity_poly.type
_entity_poly.pdbx_seq_one_letter_code
_entity_poly.pdbx_strand_id
1 'polypeptide(L)'
;DNQLRMAEAAEATAKTMLGEISQGHLECPICFCRYKDPKILDCLHTFCLNCLDGMLSKQQPSIGKITCPVCRKETPVPDAGLPGLLDCFFLSSLVDEINQQERSLETQQQATTSPTCDECVEGLEAVSRCLDCVENLCQQCKTAHERSKRTQKHRVTPVEHPEQKEVPSADLSQTHSPKCQKHADQKMQFYCETCKMLMCGICATIDHRSADHQLSEIADAVRSYFEEVKYVLQKFQKSKEEFKANEESVEHARHRLKVMVTRACSEIQAKEEEEIAKIKNKSRLLRDKVIKIGKKRDEEFEKVHTNNKKKMERAEEIEAAVTDLMKQADDFELLNLKPKVMHNLEFQKDLQFDRVKHGESFIGVKCQDVVLDKDLGEILHKEKWKLKTEFGKQGDGDGEFNWARSVCCFSNGDIAVDDSNKNQVSVFTSTGQHKTTFDLNALYGISVTSDLLLANCEDHVKVFDINCQLHSKFNLSKPDAGDEPYIHTSDATVDNEHLAVVFNGQRMVTSLYNLDGSLIRDIASASICQEDIAISSKGRLIFTQYDSSILQCVEMTGKEVFAVRTSLEDKEATPAGVCCDDAGDIYVTFHCGPHTGSSEVHHYDSQGVYVDCVANKLLWPFGITFSPSGELVVADQNSVKIFHRI
;
A
#
# COMPACT_ATOMS: atom_id res chain seq x y z
N ASP A 1 -49.83 25.26 58.89
CA ASP A 1 -48.60 24.65 58.33
C ASP A 1 -48.73 23.99 56.98
N ASN A 2 -49.41 22.85 56.82
CA ASN A 2 -49.36 22.14 55.52
C ASN A 2 -50.00 22.91 54.34
N GLN A 3 -51.07 23.68 54.55
CA GLN A 3 -51.66 24.50 53.48
C GLN A 3 -50.81 25.72 53.10
N LEU A 4 -50.12 26.33 54.06
CA LEU A 4 -49.22 27.47 53.80
C LEU A 4 -48.00 27.03 52.98
N ARG A 5 -47.38 25.90 53.36
CA ARG A 5 -46.23 25.33 52.64
C ARG A 5 -46.59 24.87 51.22
N MET A 6 -47.84 24.46 50.98
CA MET A 6 -48.32 24.10 49.64
C MET A 6 -48.57 25.34 48.76
N ALA A 7 -49.03 26.46 49.32
CA ALA A 7 -49.20 27.71 48.58
C ALA A 7 -47.83 28.33 48.21
N GLU A 8 -46.88 28.39 49.15
CA GLU A 8 -45.51 28.86 48.90
C GLU A 8 -44.77 28.00 47.85
N ALA A 9 -45.00 26.68 47.86
CA ALA A 9 -44.43 25.77 46.86
C ALA A 9 -45.06 25.95 45.47
N ALA A 10 -46.38 26.20 45.39
CA ALA A 10 -47.07 26.46 44.12
C ALA A 10 -46.62 27.80 43.49
N GLU A 11 -46.38 28.82 44.31
CA GLU A 11 -45.91 30.15 43.89
C GLU A 11 -44.44 30.13 43.43
N ALA A 12 -43.57 29.43 44.17
CA ALA A 12 -42.20 29.18 43.74
C ALA A 12 -42.16 28.41 42.40
N THR A 13 -43.04 27.42 42.23
CA THR A 13 -43.18 26.66 40.98
C THR A 13 -43.66 27.55 39.83
N ALA A 14 -44.60 28.48 40.07
CA ALA A 14 -45.05 29.44 39.05
C ALA A 14 -43.93 30.39 38.62
N LYS A 15 -43.12 30.90 39.56
CA LYS A 15 -41.96 31.76 39.27
C LYS A 15 -40.87 31.01 38.50
N THR A 16 -40.64 29.73 38.80
CA THR A 16 -39.71 28.86 38.05
C THR A 16 -40.23 28.58 36.64
N MET A 17 -41.52 28.27 36.48
CA MET A 17 -42.14 28.02 35.16
C MET A 17 -42.15 29.27 34.26
N LEU A 18 -42.43 30.45 34.81
CA LEU A 18 -42.31 31.73 34.08
C LEU A 18 -40.86 32.02 33.67
N GLY A 19 -39.89 31.66 34.52
CA GLY A 19 -38.47 31.71 34.19
C GLY A 19 -38.06 30.74 33.07
N GLU A 20 -38.56 29.51 33.09
CA GLU A 20 -38.31 28.49 32.06
C GLU A 20 -38.95 28.84 30.71
N ILE A 21 -40.18 29.40 30.71
CA ILE A 21 -40.84 29.89 29.49
C ILE A 21 -40.07 31.07 28.88
N SER A 22 -39.45 31.90 29.72
CA SER A 22 -38.58 32.99 29.25
C SER A 22 -37.29 32.47 28.60
N GLN A 23 -36.72 31.36 29.09
CA GLN A 23 -35.45 30.82 28.61
C GLN A 23 -35.60 30.25 27.18
N GLY A 24 -34.79 30.77 26.25
CA GLY A 24 -34.77 30.32 24.85
C GLY A 24 -35.92 30.78 23.96
N HIS A 25 -37.06 31.24 24.50
CA HIS A 25 -38.20 31.73 23.70
C HIS A 25 -38.35 33.26 23.67
N LEU A 26 -37.91 33.96 24.72
CA LEU A 26 -38.04 35.44 24.84
C LEU A 26 -36.69 36.14 25.03
N GLU A 27 -35.60 35.45 24.72
CA GLU A 27 -34.24 35.94 24.85
C GLU A 27 -33.64 36.31 23.49
N CYS A 28 -32.88 37.39 23.48
CA CYS A 28 -32.15 37.83 22.30
C CYS A 28 -30.94 36.90 22.05
N PRO A 29 -30.76 36.35 20.83
CA PRO A 29 -29.63 35.46 20.52
C PRO A 29 -28.23 36.10 20.60
N ILE A 30 -28.16 37.43 20.80
CA ILE A 30 -26.89 38.17 20.90
C ILE A 30 -26.50 38.41 22.36
N CYS A 31 -27.41 38.97 23.18
CA CYS A 31 -27.11 39.26 24.59
C CYS A 31 -27.56 38.15 25.55
N PHE A 32 -28.32 37.16 25.08
CA PHE A 32 -28.93 36.10 25.89
C PHE A 32 -29.75 36.63 27.08
N CYS A 33 -30.22 37.87 26.97
CA CYS A 33 -31.11 38.51 27.93
C CYS A 33 -32.51 38.61 27.31
N ARG A 34 -33.53 38.76 28.16
CA ARG A 34 -34.90 39.07 27.71
C ARG A 34 -34.91 40.25 26.74
N TYR A 35 -35.72 40.15 25.69
CA TYR A 35 -35.78 41.18 24.65
C TYR A 35 -36.04 42.56 25.25
N LYS A 36 -35.19 43.52 24.88
CA LYS A 36 -35.35 44.94 25.20
C LYS A 36 -35.33 45.70 23.88
N ASP A 37 -36.47 46.32 23.57
CA ASP A 37 -36.71 47.00 22.28
C ASP A 37 -36.42 46.08 21.07
N PRO A 38 -37.21 45.00 20.88
CA PRO A 38 -36.96 43.98 19.87
C PRO A 38 -37.24 44.47 18.44
N LYS A 39 -36.24 44.38 17.57
CA LYS A 39 -36.31 44.69 16.13
C LYS A 39 -36.25 43.42 15.28
N ILE A 40 -37.14 43.29 14.30
CA ILE A 40 -37.20 42.15 13.37
C ILE A 40 -36.50 42.45 12.03
N LEU A 41 -35.69 41.51 11.55
CA LEU A 41 -35.00 41.59 10.24
C LEU A 41 -35.82 40.93 9.11
N ASP A 42 -35.45 41.13 7.84
CA ASP A 42 -36.11 40.54 6.65
C ASP A 42 -35.99 39.00 6.57
N CYS A 43 -35.14 38.41 7.39
CA CYS A 43 -35.04 36.96 7.58
C CYS A 43 -35.99 36.43 8.67
N LEU A 44 -36.80 37.30 9.28
CA LEU A 44 -37.71 37.05 10.39
C LEU A 44 -37.04 36.71 11.73
N HIS A 45 -35.73 36.87 11.84
CA HIS A 45 -35.04 36.81 13.14
C HIS A 45 -35.13 38.16 13.87
N THR A 46 -35.30 38.11 15.19
CA THR A 46 -35.50 39.28 16.05
C THR A 46 -34.34 39.45 17.04
N PHE A 47 -33.96 40.69 17.34
CA PHE A 47 -32.85 41.04 18.23
C PHE A 47 -33.14 42.35 18.99
N CYS A 48 -32.50 42.58 20.14
CA CYS A 48 -32.59 43.88 20.84
C CYS A 48 -31.95 45.01 20.01
N LEU A 49 -32.53 46.21 20.02
CA LEU A 49 -31.99 47.37 19.31
C LEU A 49 -30.50 47.63 19.65
N ASN A 50 -30.16 47.64 20.94
CA ASN A 50 -28.79 47.86 21.41
C ASN A 50 -27.81 46.77 20.95
N CYS A 51 -28.30 45.54 20.73
CA CYS A 51 -27.48 44.45 20.22
C CYS A 51 -27.18 44.63 18.72
N LEU A 52 -28.16 45.09 17.95
CA LEU A 52 -27.97 45.43 16.54
C LEU A 52 -27.05 46.65 16.38
N ASP A 53 -27.19 47.64 17.27
CA ASP A 53 -26.34 48.85 17.30
C ASP A 53 -24.88 48.52 17.61
N GLY A 54 -24.64 47.66 18.59
CA GLY A 54 -23.31 47.13 18.90
C GLY A 54 -22.70 46.28 17.78
N MET A 55 -23.51 45.66 16.93
CA MET A 55 -23.04 44.93 15.74
C MET A 55 -22.68 45.88 14.59
N LEU A 56 -23.52 46.87 14.31
CA LEU A 56 -23.26 47.87 13.26
C LEU A 56 -22.05 48.74 13.59
N SER A 57 -21.83 49.07 14.86
CA SER A 57 -20.64 49.80 15.32
C SER A 57 -19.32 49.06 15.07
N LYS A 58 -19.36 47.73 14.90
CA LYS A 58 -18.20 46.87 14.61
C LYS A 58 -18.05 46.55 13.11
N GLN A 59 -19.10 46.75 12.33
CA GLN A 59 -19.08 46.63 10.86
C GLN A 59 -18.74 48.02 10.27
N GLN A 60 -17.95 48.09 9.21
CA GLN A 60 -17.50 49.39 8.67
C GLN A 60 -18.70 50.29 8.31
N PRO A 61 -18.62 51.63 8.49
CA PRO A 61 -19.78 52.54 8.42
C PRO A 61 -20.38 52.74 7.02
N SER A 62 -19.92 52.03 6.01
CA SER A 62 -20.14 52.33 4.59
C SER A 62 -21.24 51.51 3.91
N ILE A 63 -21.94 50.63 4.63
CA ILE A 63 -22.99 49.80 4.03
C ILE A 63 -24.27 50.00 4.84
N GLY A 64 -25.28 50.65 4.23
CA GLY A 64 -26.62 50.85 4.80
C GLY A 64 -27.44 49.56 4.92
N LYS A 65 -26.82 48.46 5.34
CA LYS A 65 -27.41 47.13 5.53
C LYS A 65 -26.83 46.45 6.76
N ILE A 66 -27.63 45.61 7.41
CA ILE A 66 -27.23 44.76 8.53
C ILE A 66 -27.33 43.28 8.16
N THR A 67 -26.32 42.49 8.51
CA THR A 67 -26.29 41.04 8.25
C THR A 67 -26.77 40.26 9.46
N CYS A 68 -27.76 39.38 9.28
CA CYS A 68 -28.27 38.54 10.35
C CYS A 68 -27.20 37.54 10.85
N PRO A 69 -26.92 37.46 12.17
CA PRO A 69 -25.92 36.54 12.71
C PRO A 69 -26.33 35.06 12.65
N VAL A 70 -27.62 34.76 12.51
CA VAL A 70 -28.15 33.38 12.51
C VAL A 70 -28.12 32.76 11.13
N CYS A 71 -28.60 33.47 10.11
CA CYS A 71 -28.79 32.93 8.75
C CYS A 71 -27.98 33.66 7.67
N ARG A 72 -27.22 34.70 8.04
CA ARG A 72 -26.39 35.53 7.14
C ARG A 72 -27.12 36.31 6.05
N LYS A 73 -28.46 36.37 6.07
CA LYS A 73 -29.25 37.22 5.16
C LYS A 73 -29.09 38.70 5.53
N GLU A 74 -28.96 39.55 4.52
CA GLU A 74 -28.87 41.01 4.67
C GLU A 74 -30.25 41.65 4.79
N THR A 75 -30.36 42.71 5.59
CA THR A 75 -31.54 43.57 5.74
C THR A 75 -31.13 45.04 5.58
N PRO A 76 -31.79 45.84 4.72
CA PRO A 76 -31.46 47.25 4.55
C PRO A 76 -31.80 48.05 5.82
N VAL A 77 -30.93 48.96 6.21
CA VAL A 77 -31.16 49.86 7.35
C VAL A 77 -31.96 51.08 6.85
N PRO A 78 -33.12 51.41 7.45
CA PRO A 78 -33.92 52.57 7.05
C PRO A 78 -33.18 53.90 7.23
N ASP A 79 -33.63 54.96 6.53
CA ASP A 79 -33.02 56.31 6.60
C ASP A 79 -33.04 56.92 8.02
N ALA A 80 -33.98 56.47 8.87
CA ALA A 80 -34.07 56.82 10.29
C ALA A 80 -33.09 56.02 11.19
N GLY A 81 -32.18 55.23 10.60
CA GLY A 81 -31.26 54.34 11.29
C GLY A 81 -31.92 53.06 11.82
N LEU A 82 -31.18 52.31 12.64
CA LEU A 82 -31.65 51.09 13.30
C LEU A 82 -32.97 51.23 14.09
N PRO A 83 -33.26 52.36 14.77
CA PRO A 83 -34.55 52.56 15.43
C PRO A 83 -35.74 52.54 14.46
N GLY A 84 -35.51 52.75 13.16
CA GLY A 84 -36.52 52.67 12.11
C GLY A 84 -36.88 51.26 11.64
N LEU A 85 -36.17 50.21 12.10
CA LEU A 85 -36.56 48.82 11.85
C LEU A 85 -37.88 48.50 12.56
N LEU A 86 -38.63 47.54 11.99
CA LEU A 86 -39.92 47.12 12.53
C LEU A 86 -39.79 46.57 13.94
N ASP A 87 -40.62 47.09 14.85
CA ASP A 87 -40.75 46.58 16.21
C ASP A 87 -41.50 45.25 16.23
N CYS A 88 -41.00 44.29 17.01
CA CYS A 88 -41.75 43.07 17.29
C CYS A 88 -42.66 43.30 18.51
N PHE A 89 -43.78 44.00 18.29
CA PHE A 89 -44.72 44.37 19.35
C PHE A 89 -45.23 43.18 20.17
N PHE A 90 -45.40 42.02 19.53
CA PHE A 90 -45.81 40.79 20.20
C PHE A 90 -44.80 40.35 21.26
N LEU A 91 -43.50 40.39 20.95
CA LEU A 91 -42.45 40.02 21.90
C LEU A 91 -42.31 41.05 23.01
N SER A 92 -42.45 42.35 22.72
CA SER A 92 -42.46 43.37 23.78
C SER A 92 -43.65 43.19 24.73
N SER A 93 -44.85 42.94 24.20
CA SER A 93 -46.05 42.73 25.03
C SER A 93 -45.94 41.47 25.89
N LEU A 94 -45.44 40.36 25.34
CA LEU A 94 -45.22 39.12 26.12
C LEU A 94 -44.16 39.30 27.20
N VAL A 95 -43.05 39.99 26.89
CA VAL A 95 -42.01 40.30 27.88
C VAL A 95 -42.57 41.20 28.97
N ASP A 96 -43.37 42.20 28.62
CA ASP A 96 -44.00 43.11 29.59
C ASP A 96 -45.01 42.41 30.48
N GLU A 97 -45.82 41.51 29.93
CA GLU A 97 -46.82 40.73 30.67
C GLU A 97 -46.17 39.74 31.64
N ILE A 98 -45.12 39.03 31.22
CA ILE A 98 -44.34 38.16 32.11
C ILE A 98 -43.66 39.00 33.22
N ASN A 99 -43.06 40.13 32.86
CA ASN A 99 -42.47 41.03 33.85
C ASN A 99 -43.53 41.59 34.82
N GLN A 100 -44.77 41.81 34.39
CA GLN A 100 -45.87 42.22 35.26
C GLN A 100 -46.30 41.09 36.20
N GLN A 101 -46.48 39.87 35.70
CA GLN A 101 -46.84 38.71 36.51
C GLN A 101 -45.76 38.38 37.54
N GLU A 102 -44.48 38.47 37.18
CA GLU A 102 -43.36 38.30 38.12
C GLU A 102 -43.36 39.38 39.22
N ARG A 103 -43.63 40.64 38.88
CA ARG A 103 -43.75 41.73 39.86
C ARG A 103 -44.97 41.55 40.77
N SER A 104 -46.09 41.03 40.25
CA SER A 104 -47.28 40.71 41.04
C SER A 104 -47.02 39.59 42.04
N LEU A 105 -46.25 38.57 41.67
CA LEU A 105 -45.79 37.50 42.57
C LEU A 105 -44.80 38.04 43.62
N GLU A 106 -43.90 38.97 43.26
CA GLU A 106 -42.99 39.61 44.23
C GLU A 106 -43.71 40.51 45.25
N THR A 107 -44.85 41.09 44.88
CA THR A 107 -45.65 41.92 45.80
C THR A 107 -46.43 41.05 46.81
N GLN A 108 -46.69 39.77 46.51
CA GLN A 108 -47.30 38.81 47.44
C GLN A 108 -46.32 38.31 48.53
N GLN A 109 -45.00 38.36 48.28
CA GLN A 109 -43.96 38.01 49.26
C GLN A 109 -43.80 39.00 50.42
N GLN A 110 -44.51 40.13 50.43
CA GLN A 110 -44.58 41.06 51.58
C GLN A 110 -45.90 40.98 52.37
N ALA A 111 -46.76 40.01 52.09
CA ALA A 111 -48.05 39.80 52.76
C ALA A 111 -48.04 38.65 53.80
N THR A 112 -46.88 38.31 54.37
CA THR A 112 -46.74 37.28 55.43
C THR A 112 -46.24 37.79 56.77
N THR A 113 -46.26 39.10 57.01
CA THR A 113 -46.37 39.66 58.38
C THR A 113 -47.51 40.65 58.40
N SER A 114 -48.60 40.30 59.08
CA SER A 114 -49.67 41.23 59.40
C SER A 114 -49.07 42.49 60.03
N PRO A 115 -49.34 43.70 59.52
CA PRO A 115 -48.71 44.91 60.04
C PRO A 115 -49.01 45.06 61.53
N THR A 116 -48.00 45.35 62.35
CA THR A 116 -48.16 45.59 63.80
C THR A 116 -48.40 47.07 64.08
N CYS A 117 -49.00 47.36 65.22
CA CYS A 117 -49.33 48.73 65.64
C CYS A 117 -48.09 49.50 66.08
N ASP A 118 -47.91 50.70 65.55
CA ASP A 118 -46.70 51.50 65.73
C ASP A 118 -46.69 52.27 67.07
N GLU A 119 -47.85 52.59 67.65
CA GLU A 119 -47.96 53.40 68.88
C GLU A 119 -48.02 52.58 70.19
N CYS A 120 -48.28 51.28 70.14
CA CYS A 120 -48.40 50.47 71.36
C CYS A 120 -47.12 49.69 71.65
N VAL A 121 -46.70 49.66 72.92
CA VAL A 121 -45.52 48.91 73.36
C VAL A 121 -45.68 47.40 73.18
N GLU A 122 -46.93 46.92 73.16
CA GLU A 122 -47.29 45.50 73.03
C GLU A 122 -47.22 44.98 71.58
N GLY A 123 -47.05 45.85 70.57
CA GLY A 123 -46.88 45.44 69.17
C GLY A 123 -48.06 44.64 68.59
N LEU A 124 -49.29 44.94 69.01
CA LEU A 124 -50.50 44.22 68.58
C LEU A 124 -50.80 44.40 67.09
N GLU A 125 -51.49 43.44 66.48
CA GLU A 125 -51.85 43.47 65.06
C GLU A 125 -52.66 44.73 64.69
N ALA A 126 -52.26 45.39 63.61
CA ALA A 126 -52.87 46.61 63.13
C ALA A 126 -54.06 46.30 62.23
N VAL A 127 -55.22 46.81 62.62
CA VAL A 127 -56.50 46.65 61.93
C VAL A 127 -56.82 47.83 61.03
N SER A 128 -56.08 48.93 61.19
CA SER A 128 -56.32 50.16 60.45
C SER A 128 -55.04 50.97 60.30
N ARG A 129 -54.96 51.77 59.24
CA ARG A 129 -53.86 52.69 58.97
C ARG A 129 -54.38 54.11 58.89
N CYS A 130 -53.74 55.02 59.60
CA CYS A 130 -54.02 56.44 59.48
C CYS A 130 -53.26 57.00 58.28
N LEU A 131 -53.95 57.59 57.30
CA LEU A 131 -53.32 58.10 56.07
C LEU A 131 -52.65 59.46 56.29
N ASP A 132 -53.08 60.21 57.31
CA ASP A 132 -52.50 61.51 57.62
C ASP A 132 -51.25 61.39 58.52
N CYS A 133 -51.21 60.37 59.40
CA CYS A 133 -50.02 60.05 60.21
C CYS A 133 -49.11 59.00 59.54
N VAL A 134 -49.62 58.23 58.58
CA VAL A 134 -48.91 57.14 57.90
C VAL A 134 -48.52 56.00 58.86
N GLU A 135 -49.22 55.88 59.98
CA GLU A 135 -48.98 54.90 61.05
C GLU A 135 -50.08 53.83 61.11
N ASN A 136 -49.69 52.61 61.47
CA ASN A 136 -50.55 51.45 61.65
C ASN A 136 -51.05 51.39 63.09
N LEU A 137 -52.35 51.19 63.26
CA LEU A 137 -53.04 51.23 64.54
C LEU A 137 -53.78 49.92 64.81
N CYS A 138 -53.54 49.32 65.97
CA CYS A 138 -54.39 48.26 66.50
C CYS A 138 -55.75 48.85 66.90
N GLN A 139 -56.72 48.00 67.17
CA GLN A 139 -58.08 48.44 67.49
C GLN A 139 -58.14 49.41 68.69
N GLN A 140 -57.25 49.21 69.69
CA GLN A 140 -57.18 50.07 70.87
C GLN A 140 -56.57 51.45 70.53
N CYS A 141 -55.45 51.47 69.81
CA CYS A 141 -54.82 52.72 69.36
C CYS A 141 -55.70 53.49 68.38
N LYS A 142 -56.42 52.82 67.47
CA LYS A 142 -57.43 53.44 66.61
C LYS A 142 -58.47 54.20 67.44
N THR A 143 -59.02 53.54 68.46
CA THR A 143 -60.07 54.12 69.31
C THR A 143 -59.54 55.31 70.11
N ALA A 144 -58.28 55.28 70.55
CA ALA A 144 -57.62 56.42 71.19
C ALA A 144 -57.35 57.56 70.19
N HIS A 145 -56.90 57.23 68.97
CA HIS A 145 -56.59 58.16 67.89
C HIS A 145 -57.83 58.94 67.43
N GLU A 146 -59.01 58.29 67.39
CA GLU A 146 -60.30 58.92 67.05
C GLU A 146 -60.90 59.76 68.20
N ARG A 147 -60.51 59.49 69.46
CA ARG A 147 -60.99 60.23 70.65
C ARG A 147 -60.14 61.43 71.02
N SER A 148 -58.88 61.46 70.58
CA SER A 148 -57.97 62.57 70.84
C SER A 148 -58.32 63.78 69.97
N LYS A 149 -58.50 64.95 70.59
CA LYS A 149 -58.87 66.20 69.89
C LYS A 149 -57.90 66.60 68.78
N ARG A 150 -56.65 66.11 68.84
CA ARG A 150 -55.59 66.45 67.88
C ARG A 150 -55.63 65.60 66.61
N THR A 151 -56.07 64.35 66.72
CA THR A 151 -56.01 63.34 65.64
C THR A 151 -57.39 62.84 65.20
N GLN A 152 -58.47 63.26 65.87
CA GLN A 152 -59.85 62.87 65.55
C GLN A 152 -60.32 63.20 64.13
N LYS A 153 -59.71 64.20 63.48
CA LYS A 153 -60.02 64.56 62.08
C LYS A 153 -59.20 63.79 61.06
N HIS A 154 -58.27 62.93 61.50
CA HIS A 154 -57.42 62.18 60.59
C HIS A 154 -58.18 61.04 59.91
N ARG A 155 -57.81 60.74 58.67
CA ARG A 155 -58.45 59.74 57.83
C ARG A 155 -57.84 58.36 58.08
N VAL A 156 -58.59 57.52 58.78
CA VAL A 156 -58.18 56.16 59.14
C VAL A 156 -58.93 55.14 58.28
N THR A 157 -58.20 54.25 57.59
CA THR A 157 -58.76 53.21 56.70
C THR A 157 -58.40 51.80 57.19
N PRO A 158 -59.28 50.79 57.02
CA PRO A 158 -58.96 49.39 57.35
C PRO A 158 -57.78 48.86 56.50
N VAL A 159 -57.02 47.90 57.04
CA VAL A 159 -56.03 47.14 56.27
C VAL A 159 -56.75 45.95 55.61
N GLU A 160 -56.80 45.89 54.28
CA GLU A 160 -57.56 44.87 53.54
C GLU A 160 -56.72 43.61 53.22
N HIS A 161 -57.25 42.41 53.50
CA HIS A 161 -56.70 41.12 53.07
C HIS A 161 -57.22 40.72 51.68
N PRO A 162 -56.39 40.15 50.79
CA PRO A 162 -56.75 39.95 49.38
C PRO A 162 -57.62 38.69 49.18
N GLU A 163 -58.92 38.87 48.97
CA GLU A 163 -59.77 37.87 48.30
C GLU A 163 -59.79 38.11 46.78
N GLN A 164 -59.78 37.00 46.05
CA GLN A 164 -59.68 36.88 44.60
C GLN A 164 -60.71 37.74 43.86
N LYS A 165 -60.24 38.63 42.98
CA LYS A 165 -61.03 39.21 41.89
C LYS A 165 -60.53 38.70 40.56
N GLU A 166 -61.42 38.04 39.83
CA GLU A 166 -61.29 37.75 38.41
C GLU A 166 -61.04 39.07 37.64
N VAL A 167 -59.97 39.10 36.86
CA VAL A 167 -59.67 40.22 35.94
C VAL A 167 -60.33 39.91 34.60
N PRO A 168 -61.11 40.83 33.99
CA PRO A 168 -61.65 40.63 32.65
C PRO A 168 -60.49 40.54 31.66
N SER A 169 -60.55 39.57 30.75
CA SER A 169 -59.65 39.45 29.60
C SER A 169 -59.65 40.77 28.82
N ALA A 170 -58.56 41.53 28.91
CA ALA A 170 -58.34 42.69 28.07
C ALA A 170 -58.07 42.19 26.64
N ASP A 171 -58.99 42.52 25.75
CA ASP A 171 -58.86 42.34 24.31
C ASP A 171 -57.64 43.16 23.83
N LEU A 172 -56.52 42.48 23.55
CA LEU A 172 -55.24 43.06 23.10
C LEU A 172 -55.33 43.84 21.77
N SER A 173 -56.51 43.88 21.14
CA SER A 173 -56.76 44.54 19.86
C SER A 173 -56.87 46.07 19.94
N GLN A 174 -57.12 46.68 21.10
CA GLN A 174 -57.47 48.12 21.17
C GLN A 174 -56.34 49.09 21.58
N THR A 175 -55.21 48.61 22.13
CA THR A 175 -54.22 49.51 22.78
C THR A 175 -53.00 49.91 21.92
N HIS A 176 -52.77 49.32 20.75
CA HIS A 176 -51.51 49.54 20.00
C HIS A 176 -51.68 49.92 18.51
N SER A 177 -52.62 50.82 18.15
CA SER A 177 -52.64 51.37 16.79
C SER A 177 -51.43 52.30 16.56
N PRO A 178 -50.49 51.99 15.64
CA PRO A 178 -49.35 52.86 15.38
C PRO A 178 -49.82 54.21 14.85
N LYS A 179 -49.14 55.29 15.28
CA LYS A 179 -49.43 56.66 14.82
C LYS A 179 -48.67 56.97 13.53
N CYS A 180 -49.20 57.86 12.72
CA CYS A 180 -48.58 58.27 11.47
C CYS A 180 -47.33 59.12 11.72
N GLN A 181 -46.21 58.75 11.08
CA GLN A 181 -44.95 59.51 11.17
C GLN A 181 -45.06 60.92 10.56
N LYS A 182 -45.91 61.11 9.52
CA LYS A 182 -46.20 62.43 8.94
C LYS A 182 -47.27 63.20 9.71
N HIS A 183 -48.16 62.50 10.42
CA HIS A 183 -49.32 63.08 11.10
C HIS A 183 -49.41 62.54 12.52
N ALA A 184 -48.72 63.20 13.46
CA ALA A 184 -48.42 62.69 14.80
C ALA A 184 -49.65 62.28 15.64
N ASP A 185 -50.85 62.81 15.36
CA ASP A 185 -52.09 62.50 16.08
C ASP A 185 -53.04 61.55 15.33
N GLN A 186 -52.66 61.10 14.14
CA GLN A 186 -53.51 60.23 13.32
C GLN A 186 -53.12 58.77 13.46
N LYS A 187 -54.12 57.92 13.69
CA LYS A 187 -53.96 56.46 13.72
C LYS A 187 -53.83 55.92 12.30
N MET A 188 -52.96 54.94 12.10
CA MET A 188 -52.95 54.16 10.86
C MET A 188 -54.20 53.29 10.80
N GLN A 189 -55.00 53.43 9.74
CA GLN A 189 -56.32 52.80 9.59
C GLN A 189 -56.50 52.06 8.26
N PHE A 190 -55.66 52.34 7.27
CA PHE A 190 -55.75 51.77 5.93
C PHE A 190 -54.43 51.11 5.53
N TYR A 191 -54.49 50.12 4.64
CA TYR A 191 -53.33 49.53 4.00
C TYR A 191 -53.40 49.80 2.49
N CYS A 192 -52.32 50.36 1.93
CA CYS A 192 -52.21 50.53 0.49
C CYS A 192 -51.56 49.29 -0.13
N GLU A 193 -52.32 48.53 -0.90
CA GLU A 193 -51.85 47.32 -1.59
C GLU A 193 -50.82 47.63 -2.68
N THR A 194 -50.91 48.79 -3.33
CA THR A 194 -49.95 49.21 -4.36
C THR A 194 -48.60 49.60 -3.75
N CYS A 195 -48.61 50.30 -2.61
CA CYS A 195 -47.39 50.80 -1.96
C CYS A 195 -46.87 49.90 -0.84
N LYS A 196 -47.62 48.86 -0.49
CA LYS A 196 -47.31 47.88 0.56
C LYS A 196 -47.00 48.51 1.93
N MET A 197 -47.80 49.49 2.34
CA MET A 197 -47.60 50.21 3.61
C MET A 197 -48.90 50.62 4.30
N LEU A 198 -48.83 50.79 5.63
CA LEU A 198 -49.91 51.28 6.48
C LEU A 198 -50.03 52.81 6.41
N MET A 199 -51.27 53.30 6.28
CA MET A 199 -51.59 54.71 6.06
C MET A 199 -52.65 55.20 7.06
N CYS A 200 -52.59 56.49 7.43
CA CYS A 200 -53.68 57.15 8.14
C CYS A 200 -54.71 57.74 7.16
N GLY A 201 -55.89 58.12 7.66
CA GLY A 201 -56.95 58.71 6.82
C GLY A 201 -56.53 59.96 6.05
N ILE A 202 -55.57 60.74 6.57
CA ILE A 202 -55.02 61.92 5.89
C ILE A 202 -54.11 61.51 4.72
N CYS A 203 -53.20 60.55 4.91
CA CYS A 203 -52.34 60.09 3.82
C CYS A 203 -53.13 59.38 2.72
N ALA A 204 -54.17 58.62 3.09
CA ALA A 204 -55.07 57.98 2.13
C ALA A 204 -55.78 59.00 1.22
N THR A 205 -56.06 60.20 1.74
CA THR A 205 -56.81 61.25 1.03
C THR A 205 -55.96 62.28 0.31
N ILE A 206 -54.71 62.50 0.74
CA ILE A 206 -53.80 63.48 0.15
C ILE A 206 -52.79 62.81 -0.78
N ASP A 207 -52.04 61.83 -0.29
CA ASP A 207 -50.90 61.22 -0.99
C ASP A 207 -51.34 60.04 -1.89
N HIS A 208 -52.43 59.35 -1.55
CA HIS A 208 -52.89 58.12 -2.21
C HIS A 208 -54.32 58.22 -2.77
N ARG A 209 -54.73 59.42 -3.18
CA ARG A 209 -56.10 59.71 -3.68
C ARG A 209 -56.37 59.19 -5.10
N SER A 210 -55.33 58.91 -5.89
CA SER A 210 -55.48 58.50 -7.29
C SER A 210 -55.98 57.06 -7.41
N ALA A 211 -56.66 56.76 -8.53
CA ALA A 211 -57.17 55.42 -8.83
C ALA A 211 -56.07 54.36 -9.01
N ASP A 212 -54.80 54.77 -9.03
CA ASP A 212 -53.62 53.91 -9.16
C ASP A 212 -53.25 53.22 -7.84
N HIS A 213 -53.81 53.65 -6.71
CA HIS A 213 -53.56 53.08 -5.39
C HIS A 213 -54.78 52.31 -4.89
N GLN A 214 -54.61 50.99 -4.71
CA GLN A 214 -55.64 50.16 -4.08
C GLN A 214 -55.52 50.28 -2.55
N LEU A 215 -56.57 50.79 -1.91
CA LEU A 215 -56.66 50.99 -0.47
C LEU A 215 -57.65 49.99 0.13
N SER A 216 -57.23 49.30 1.19
CA SER A 216 -58.04 48.34 1.94
C SER A 216 -58.11 48.76 3.41
N GLU A 217 -59.20 48.41 4.09
CA GLU A 217 -59.24 48.46 5.55
C GLU A 217 -58.23 47.44 6.11
N ILE A 218 -57.60 47.75 7.25
CA ILE A 218 -56.60 46.86 7.86
C ILE A 218 -57.18 45.46 8.10
N ALA A 219 -58.43 45.36 8.56
CA ALA A 219 -59.09 44.07 8.78
C ALA A 219 -59.20 43.24 7.49
N ASP A 220 -59.44 43.88 6.34
CA ASP A 220 -59.59 43.21 5.04
C ASP A 220 -58.23 42.80 4.47
N ALA A 221 -57.24 43.71 4.54
CA ALA A 221 -55.88 43.43 4.10
C ALA A 221 -55.25 42.29 4.90
N VAL A 222 -55.45 42.28 6.23
CA VAL A 222 -54.98 41.21 7.11
C VAL A 222 -55.65 39.87 6.78
N ARG A 223 -56.97 39.85 6.55
CA ARG A 223 -57.69 38.63 6.14
C ARG A 223 -57.14 38.07 4.82
N SER A 224 -56.99 38.92 3.80
CA SER A 224 -56.46 38.52 2.50
C SER A 224 -55.03 37.99 2.59
N TYR A 225 -54.17 38.67 3.36
CA TYR A 225 -52.79 38.23 3.58
C TYR A 225 -52.71 36.88 4.32
N PHE A 226 -53.54 36.68 5.35
CA PHE A 226 -53.59 35.39 6.06
C PHE A 226 -54.04 34.24 5.14
N GLU A 227 -54.98 34.48 4.24
CA GLU A 227 -55.40 33.48 3.24
C GLU A 227 -54.27 33.15 2.25
N GLU A 228 -53.56 34.16 1.74
CA GLU A 228 -52.41 33.98 0.85
C GLU A 228 -51.28 33.21 1.53
N VAL A 229 -50.90 33.60 2.75
CA VAL A 229 -49.87 32.91 3.55
C VAL A 229 -50.27 31.48 3.84
N LYS A 230 -51.53 31.24 4.24
CA LYS A 230 -52.05 29.88 4.49
C LYS A 230 -51.95 29.01 3.24
N TYR A 231 -52.31 29.55 2.08
CA TYR A 231 -52.21 28.85 0.81
C TYR A 231 -50.76 28.48 0.46
N VAL A 232 -49.82 29.44 0.58
CA VAL A 232 -48.39 29.19 0.31
C VAL A 232 -47.80 28.18 1.29
N LEU A 233 -48.15 28.26 2.58
CA LEU A 233 -47.71 27.30 3.60
C LEU A 233 -48.22 25.89 3.31
N GLN A 234 -49.48 25.72 2.93
CA GLN A 234 -50.03 24.43 2.54
C GLN A 234 -49.30 23.84 1.33
N LYS A 235 -49.01 24.66 0.32
CA LYS A 235 -48.23 24.24 -0.86
C LYS A 235 -46.81 23.81 -0.47
N PHE A 236 -46.16 24.56 0.42
CA PHE A 236 -44.82 24.22 0.91
C PHE A 236 -44.80 22.95 1.75
N GLN A 237 -45.81 22.74 2.61
CA GLN A 237 -45.96 21.50 3.40
C GLN A 237 -46.09 20.27 2.50
N LYS A 238 -46.94 20.34 1.46
CA LYS A 238 -47.06 19.25 0.48
C LYS A 238 -45.73 18.99 -0.24
N SER A 239 -45.06 20.05 -0.67
CA SER A 239 -43.74 19.92 -1.31
C SER A 239 -42.70 19.27 -0.38
N LYS A 240 -42.70 19.62 0.91
CA LYS A 240 -41.82 19.00 1.92
C LYS A 240 -42.05 17.49 2.03
N GLU A 241 -43.29 17.03 1.97
CA GLU A 241 -43.62 15.59 1.99
C GLU A 241 -43.10 14.88 0.72
N GLU A 242 -43.27 15.49 -0.45
CA GLU A 242 -42.71 14.97 -1.72
C GLU A 242 -41.18 14.88 -1.68
N PHE A 243 -40.50 15.86 -1.10
CA PHE A 243 -39.04 15.82 -0.93
C PHE A 243 -38.58 14.67 -0.02
N LYS A 244 -39.29 14.40 1.09
CA LYS A 244 -38.97 13.28 1.97
C LYS A 244 -39.12 11.93 1.27
N ALA A 245 -40.21 11.74 0.54
CA ALA A 245 -40.43 10.51 -0.23
C ALA A 245 -39.34 10.29 -1.30
N ASN A 246 -38.91 11.37 -1.96
CA ASN A 246 -37.81 11.32 -2.92
C ASN A 246 -36.47 10.98 -2.26
N GLU A 247 -36.19 11.53 -1.08
CA GLU A 247 -34.98 11.23 -0.30
C GLU A 247 -34.92 9.73 0.05
N GLU A 248 -35.99 9.16 0.59
CA GLU A 248 -36.09 7.71 0.89
C GLU A 248 -35.89 6.85 -0.37
N SER A 249 -36.48 7.27 -1.50
CA SER A 249 -36.30 6.58 -2.79
C SER A 249 -34.84 6.61 -3.27
N VAL A 250 -34.15 7.75 -3.12
CA VAL A 250 -32.73 7.89 -3.47
C VAL A 250 -31.86 7.01 -2.56
N GLU A 251 -32.13 6.99 -1.26
CA GLU A 251 -31.41 6.13 -0.32
C GLU A 251 -31.60 4.64 -0.64
N HIS A 252 -32.84 4.23 -0.95
CA HIS A 252 -33.13 2.87 -1.38
C HIS A 252 -32.39 2.51 -2.67
N ALA A 253 -32.39 3.39 -3.68
CA ALA A 253 -31.66 3.18 -4.92
C ALA A 253 -30.15 3.06 -4.69
N ARG A 254 -29.57 3.91 -3.82
CA ARG A 254 -28.15 3.86 -3.42
C ARG A 254 -27.81 2.54 -2.72
N HIS A 255 -28.66 2.09 -1.80
CA HIS A 255 -28.49 0.80 -1.13
C HIS A 255 -28.55 -0.36 -2.12
N ARG A 256 -29.54 -0.36 -3.02
CA ARG A 256 -29.68 -1.39 -4.05
C ARG A 256 -28.46 -1.46 -4.96
N LEU A 257 -27.94 -0.32 -5.40
CA LEU A 257 -26.71 -0.28 -6.21
C LEU A 257 -25.53 -0.89 -5.46
N LYS A 258 -25.35 -0.56 -4.17
CA LYS A 258 -24.29 -1.13 -3.33
C LYS A 258 -24.37 -2.66 -3.29
N VAL A 259 -25.56 -3.21 -3.05
CA VAL A 259 -25.79 -4.68 -3.03
C VAL A 259 -25.48 -5.30 -4.40
N MET A 260 -25.92 -4.66 -5.50
CA MET A 260 -25.69 -5.16 -6.86
C MET A 260 -24.19 -5.16 -7.22
N VAL A 261 -23.46 -4.12 -6.85
CA VAL A 261 -22.00 -4.05 -7.05
C VAL A 261 -21.30 -5.15 -6.27
N THR A 262 -21.62 -5.32 -4.99
CA THR A 262 -21.04 -6.38 -4.17
C THR A 262 -21.31 -7.76 -4.76
N ARG A 263 -22.55 -8.02 -5.20
CA ARG A 263 -22.90 -9.29 -5.85
C ARG A 263 -22.11 -9.52 -7.15
N ALA A 264 -22.02 -8.52 -8.02
CA ALA A 264 -21.28 -8.62 -9.26
C ALA A 264 -19.79 -8.89 -9.01
N CYS A 265 -19.17 -8.24 -8.02
CA CYS A 265 -17.79 -8.52 -7.62
C CYS A 265 -17.62 -9.96 -7.12
N SER A 266 -18.55 -10.48 -6.30
CA SER A 266 -18.51 -11.86 -5.83
C SER A 266 -18.67 -12.88 -6.96
N GLU A 267 -19.52 -12.62 -7.95
CA GLU A 267 -19.68 -13.47 -9.14
C GLU A 267 -18.38 -13.52 -9.98
N ILE A 268 -17.72 -12.36 -10.18
CA ILE A 268 -16.42 -12.29 -10.85
C ILE A 268 -15.37 -13.10 -10.08
N GLN A 269 -15.29 -12.92 -8.76
CA GLN A 269 -14.33 -13.64 -7.92
C GLN A 269 -14.56 -15.16 -7.96
N ALA A 270 -15.82 -15.61 -7.88
CA ALA A 270 -16.14 -17.03 -7.99
C ALA A 270 -15.69 -17.62 -9.35
N LYS A 271 -15.84 -16.84 -10.43
CA LYS A 271 -15.39 -17.25 -11.76
C LYS A 271 -13.86 -17.30 -11.86
N GLU A 272 -13.16 -16.32 -11.29
CA GLU A 272 -11.70 -16.30 -11.18
C GLU A 272 -11.18 -17.56 -10.46
N GLU A 273 -11.73 -17.88 -9.29
CA GLU A 273 -11.36 -19.06 -8.51
C GLU A 273 -11.59 -20.37 -9.27
N GLU A 274 -12.69 -20.48 -10.02
CA GLU A 274 -12.99 -21.63 -10.87
C GLU A 274 -11.92 -21.81 -11.97
N GLU A 275 -11.52 -20.73 -12.64
CA GLU A 275 -10.52 -20.79 -13.70
C GLU A 275 -9.11 -21.05 -13.16
N ILE A 276 -8.74 -20.47 -12.02
CA ILE A 276 -7.51 -20.79 -11.29
C ILE A 276 -7.47 -22.27 -10.91
N ALA A 277 -8.57 -22.84 -10.43
CA ALA A 277 -8.66 -24.25 -10.07
C ALA A 277 -8.43 -25.16 -11.30
N LYS A 278 -8.98 -24.79 -12.46
CA LYS A 278 -8.74 -25.53 -13.73
C LYS A 278 -7.27 -25.50 -14.14
N ILE A 279 -6.62 -24.33 -14.05
CA ILE A 279 -5.19 -24.18 -14.36
C ILE A 279 -4.35 -25.01 -13.39
N LYS A 280 -4.63 -24.94 -12.09
CA LYS A 280 -3.95 -25.74 -11.06
C LYS A 280 -4.10 -27.25 -11.32
N ASN A 281 -5.28 -27.71 -11.73
CA ASN A 281 -5.50 -29.12 -12.06
C ASN A 281 -4.72 -29.56 -13.30
N LYS A 282 -4.71 -28.76 -14.39
CA LYS A 282 -3.87 -29.04 -15.57
C LYS A 282 -2.38 -29.08 -15.21
N SER A 283 -1.92 -28.13 -14.41
CA SER A 283 -0.54 -28.06 -13.92
C SER A 283 -0.16 -29.32 -13.13
N ARG A 284 -1.06 -29.82 -12.27
CA ARG A 284 -0.88 -31.10 -11.56
C ARG A 284 -0.78 -32.27 -12.53
N LEU A 285 -1.71 -32.38 -13.49
CA LEU A 285 -1.69 -33.46 -14.49
C LEU A 285 -0.42 -33.47 -15.34
N LEU A 286 0.11 -32.29 -15.69
CA LEU A 286 1.36 -32.17 -16.44
C LEU A 286 2.55 -32.65 -15.60
N ARG A 287 2.64 -32.24 -14.32
CA ARG A 287 3.66 -32.75 -13.38
C ARG A 287 3.56 -34.27 -13.20
N ASP A 288 2.35 -34.80 -13.04
CA ASP A 288 2.15 -36.25 -12.90
C ASP A 288 2.63 -37.03 -14.13
N LYS A 289 2.45 -36.47 -15.34
CA LYS A 289 3.00 -37.05 -16.57
C LYS A 289 4.53 -37.03 -16.57
N VAL A 290 5.17 -35.92 -16.19
CA VAL A 290 6.63 -35.81 -16.07
C VAL A 290 7.17 -36.85 -15.09
N ILE A 291 6.57 -36.96 -13.91
CA ILE A 291 6.97 -37.95 -12.88
C ILE A 291 6.81 -39.37 -13.40
N LYS A 292 5.72 -39.69 -14.12
CA LYS A 292 5.52 -41.01 -14.72
C LYS A 292 6.57 -41.35 -15.77
N ILE A 293 6.95 -40.39 -16.62
CA ILE A 293 8.02 -40.58 -17.62
C ILE A 293 9.34 -40.82 -16.89
N GLY A 294 9.66 -39.99 -15.88
CA GLY A 294 10.86 -40.14 -15.06
C GLY A 294 10.97 -41.53 -14.43
N LYS A 295 9.92 -42.00 -13.75
CA LYS A 295 9.87 -43.34 -13.16
C LYS A 295 10.09 -44.46 -14.18
N LYS A 296 9.43 -44.38 -15.35
CA LYS A 296 9.57 -45.40 -16.38
C LYS A 296 11.01 -45.48 -16.90
N ARG A 297 11.65 -44.33 -17.12
CA ARG A 297 13.03 -44.28 -17.62
C ARG A 297 14.05 -44.68 -16.55
N ASP A 298 13.81 -44.30 -15.29
CA ASP A 298 14.59 -44.74 -14.13
C ASP A 298 14.59 -46.27 -13.99
N GLU A 299 13.42 -46.91 -14.17
CA GLU A 299 13.33 -48.38 -14.22
C GLU A 299 14.11 -49.01 -15.39
N GLU A 300 14.24 -48.31 -16.52
CA GLU A 300 15.05 -48.76 -17.67
C GLU A 300 16.55 -48.61 -17.36
N PHE A 301 16.97 -47.51 -16.73
CA PHE A 301 18.35 -47.30 -16.29
C PHE A 301 18.75 -48.29 -15.20
N GLU A 302 17.88 -48.59 -14.24
CA GLU A 302 18.16 -49.56 -13.18
C GLU A 302 18.33 -50.98 -13.74
N LYS A 303 17.59 -51.36 -14.79
CA LYS A 303 17.80 -52.64 -15.49
C LYS A 303 19.18 -52.71 -16.14
N VAL A 304 19.61 -51.63 -16.79
CA VAL A 304 20.96 -51.55 -17.39
C VAL A 304 22.03 -51.61 -16.30
N HIS A 305 21.87 -50.84 -15.22
CA HIS A 305 22.79 -50.83 -14.09
C HIS A 305 22.93 -52.21 -13.44
N THR A 306 21.81 -52.86 -13.09
CA THR A 306 21.81 -54.19 -12.48
C THR A 306 22.39 -55.26 -13.40
N ASN A 307 22.17 -55.19 -14.71
CA ASN A 307 22.77 -56.11 -15.67
C ASN A 307 24.29 -55.92 -15.78
N ASN A 308 24.75 -54.68 -15.93
CA ASN A 308 26.16 -54.34 -16.00
C ASN A 308 26.89 -54.67 -14.69
N LYS A 309 26.25 -54.44 -13.53
CA LYS A 309 26.79 -54.81 -12.22
C LYS A 309 27.01 -56.32 -12.10
N LYS A 310 26.03 -57.14 -12.50
CA LYS A 310 26.18 -58.61 -12.52
C LYS A 310 27.28 -59.08 -13.48
N LYS A 311 27.43 -58.41 -14.63
CA LYS A 311 28.54 -58.67 -15.56
C LYS A 311 29.89 -58.37 -14.90
N MET A 312 29.99 -57.25 -14.19
CA MET A 312 31.20 -56.85 -13.46
C MET A 312 31.55 -57.82 -12.32
N GLU A 313 30.58 -58.12 -11.44
CA GLU A 313 30.77 -59.04 -10.31
C GLU A 313 31.29 -60.42 -10.77
N ARG A 314 30.76 -60.95 -11.88
CA ARG A 314 31.26 -62.20 -12.48
C ARG A 314 32.69 -62.10 -13.00
N ALA A 315 33.06 -60.95 -13.59
CA ALA A 315 34.40 -60.73 -14.10
C ALA A 315 35.40 -60.65 -12.93
N GLU A 316 35.06 -59.92 -11.87
CA GLU A 316 35.85 -59.81 -10.63
C GLU A 316 36.01 -61.17 -9.93
N GLU A 317 34.94 -61.98 -9.84
CA GLU A 317 34.99 -63.34 -9.30
C GLU A 317 35.97 -64.24 -10.08
N ILE A 318 35.93 -64.16 -11.42
CA ILE A 318 36.83 -64.94 -12.29
C ILE A 318 38.27 -64.44 -12.14
N GLU A 319 38.49 -63.13 -12.11
CA GLU A 319 39.81 -62.55 -11.91
C GLU A 319 40.40 -62.98 -10.56
N ALA A 320 39.62 -62.91 -9.48
CA ALA A 320 40.04 -63.35 -8.16
C ALA A 320 40.38 -64.85 -8.14
N ALA A 321 39.51 -65.70 -8.70
CA ALA A 321 39.71 -67.13 -8.76
C ALA A 321 40.97 -67.52 -9.56
N VAL A 322 41.21 -66.84 -10.70
CA VAL A 322 42.42 -67.05 -11.50
C VAL A 322 43.65 -66.54 -10.76
N THR A 323 43.57 -65.37 -10.13
CA THR A 323 44.68 -64.79 -9.36
C THR A 323 45.09 -65.70 -8.20
N ASP A 324 44.13 -66.28 -7.49
CA ASP A 324 44.39 -67.21 -6.39
C ASP A 324 44.95 -68.54 -6.91
N LEU A 325 44.43 -69.07 -8.03
CA LEU A 325 45.00 -70.25 -8.68
C LEU A 325 46.45 -70.02 -9.07
N MET A 326 46.78 -68.86 -9.66
CA MET A 326 48.15 -68.50 -10.05
C MET A 326 49.11 -68.36 -8.85
N LYS A 327 48.60 -68.09 -7.64
CA LYS A 327 49.41 -67.99 -6.41
C LYS A 327 49.63 -69.34 -5.73
N GLN A 328 48.69 -70.28 -5.87
CA GLN A 328 48.64 -71.50 -5.05
C GLN A 328 49.00 -72.78 -5.82
N ALA A 329 48.75 -72.84 -7.13
CA ALA A 329 48.96 -74.04 -7.93
C ALA A 329 50.44 -74.31 -8.22
N ASP A 330 50.81 -75.59 -8.35
CA ASP A 330 52.14 -75.99 -8.82
C ASP A 330 52.27 -75.89 -10.36
N ASP A 331 53.51 -75.92 -10.85
CA ASP A 331 53.82 -75.73 -12.28
C ASP A 331 53.11 -76.72 -13.21
N PHE A 332 52.88 -77.97 -12.76
CA PHE A 332 52.23 -79.01 -13.56
C PHE A 332 50.71 -78.82 -13.58
N GLU A 333 50.09 -78.48 -12.45
CA GLU A 333 48.67 -78.14 -12.36
C GLU A 333 48.31 -76.91 -13.19
N LEU A 334 49.14 -75.86 -13.13
CA LEU A 334 48.99 -74.64 -13.93
C LEU A 334 49.01 -74.92 -15.44
N LEU A 335 49.96 -75.73 -15.91
CA LEU A 335 50.06 -76.09 -17.32
C LEU A 335 48.85 -76.92 -17.80
N ASN A 336 48.31 -77.78 -16.94
CA ASN A 336 47.15 -78.61 -17.27
C ASN A 336 45.84 -77.81 -17.27
N LEU A 337 45.73 -76.79 -16.40
CA LEU A 337 44.57 -75.90 -16.31
C LEU A 337 44.61 -74.72 -17.29
N LYS A 338 45.77 -74.44 -17.91
CA LYS A 338 45.97 -73.35 -18.88
C LYS A 338 44.84 -73.20 -19.90
N PRO A 339 44.34 -74.24 -20.58
CA PRO A 339 43.28 -74.07 -21.58
C PRO A 339 41.97 -73.53 -20.98
N LYS A 340 41.65 -73.93 -19.75
CA LYS A 340 40.43 -73.49 -19.04
C LYS A 340 40.56 -72.06 -18.52
N VAL A 341 41.73 -71.72 -17.96
CA VAL A 341 42.04 -70.37 -17.49
C VAL A 341 42.00 -69.38 -18.66
N MET A 342 42.68 -69.71 -19.76
CA MET A 342 42.70 -68.85 -20.94
C MET A 342 41.31 -68.70 -21.56
N HIS A 343 40.53 -69.77 -21.67
CA HIS A 343 39.16 -69.69 -22.19
C HIS A 343 38.26 -68.75 -21.35
N ASN A 344 38.35 -68.82 -20.02
CA ASN A 344 37.58 -67.94 -19.15
C ASN A 344 38.03 -66.48 -19.26
N LEU A 345 39.35 -66.21 -19.32
CA LEU A 345 39.87 -64.85 -19.44
C LEU A 345 39.60 -64.24 -20.82
N GLU A 346 39.73 -65.02 -21.90
CA GLU A 346 39.40 -64.57 -23.27
C GLU A 346 37.91 -64.20 -23.37
N PHE A 347 37.02 -64.96 -22.74
CA PHE A 347 35.60 -64.62 -22.69
C PHE A 347 35.33 -63.30 -21.93
N GLN A 348 36.09 -63.01 -20.86
CA GLN A 348 35.95 -61.74 -20.14
C GLN A 348 36.57 -60.56 -20.87
N LYS A 349 37.63 -60.77 -21.66
CA LYS A 349 38.30 -59.71 -22.42
C LYS A 349 37.36 -59.03 -23.42
N ASP A 350 36.44 -59.79 -24.01
CA ASP A 350 35.48 -59.30 -25.01
C ASP A 350 34.12 -58.91 -24.40
N LEU A 351 34.02 -58.81 -23.06
CA LEU A 351 32.79 -58.51 -22.37
C LEU A 351 32.33 -57.07 -22.68
N GLN A 352 31.19 -56.95 -23.37
CA GLN A 352 30.59 -55.65 -23.65
C GLN A 352 29.55 -55.25 -22.60
N PHE A 353 29.76 -54.07 -22.02
CA PHE A 353 28.78 -53.43 -21.15
C PHE A 353 27.71 -52.74 -21.98
N ASP A 354 26.47 -52.80 -21.50
CA ASP A 354 25.36 -52.13 -22.15
C ASP A 354 25.54 -50.62 -21.94
N ARG A 355 25.57 -49.84 -23.03
CA ARG A 355 25.69 -48.38 -22.94
C ARG A 355 24.35 -47.76 -22.54
N VAL A 356 24.41 -46.72 -21.71
CA VAL A 356 23.24 -45.91 -21.38
C VAL A 356 22.88 -45.03 -22.58
N LYS A 357 21.60 -44.93 -22.88
CA LYS A 357 21.10 -44.00 -23.90
C LYS A 357 20.97 -42.61 -23.26
N HIS A 358 22.01 -41.80 -23.33
CA HIS A 358 22.04 -40.47 -22.71
C HIS A 358 20.87 -39.57 -23.15
N GLY A 359 20.37 -39.70 -24.39
CA GLY A 359 19.20 -38.95 -24.85
C GLY A 359 17.87 -39.28 -24.14
N GLU A 360 17.80 -40.36 -23.35
CA GLU A 360 16.65 -40.66 -22.50
C GLU A 360 16.74 -40.00 -21.11
N SER A 361 17.90 -39.44 -20.75
CA SER A 361 18.09 -38.74 -19.46
C SER A 361 17.40 -37.38 -19.39
N PHE A 362 16.99 -36.81 -20.54
CA PHE A 362 16.36 -35.50 -20.61
C PHE A 362 14.83 -35.54 -20.57
N ILE A 363 14.21 -34.75 -19.69
CA ILE A 363 12.78 -34.44 -19.72
C ILE A 363 12.61 -32.92 -19.57
N GLY A 364 12.24 -32.26 -20.67
CA GLY A 364 11.97 -30.83 -20.68
C GLY A 364 10.48 -30.51 -20.64
N VAL A 365 10.13 -29.27 -20.30
CA VAL A 365 8.79 -28.73 -20.48
C VAL A 365 8.90 -27.39 -21.18
N LYS A 366 8.29 -27.27 -22.36
CA LYS A 366 8.18 -26.00 -23.06
C LYS A 366 6.92 -25.28 -22.59
N CYS A 367 7.08 -24.33 -21.67
CA CYS A 367 5.99 -23.46 -21.23
C CYS A 367 5.65 -22.43 -22.32
N GLN A 368 4.38 -22.02 -22.40
CA GLN A 368 3.98 -20.86 -23.20
C GLN A 368 4.24 -19.56 -22.43
N ASP A 369 4.73 -18.53 -23.11
CA ASP A 369 4.95 -17.19 -22.52
C ASP A 369 3.62 -16.55 -22.09
N VAL A 370 2.54 -16.83 -22.84
CA VAL A 370 1.17 -16.40 -22.55
C VAL A 370 0.27 -17.62 -22.61
N VAL A 371 -0.42 -17.92 -21.51
CA VAL A 371 -1.33 -19.06 -21.41
C VAL A 371 -2.64 -18.74 -22.15
N LEU A 372 -2.74 -19.13 -23.41
CA LEU A 372 -3.97 -19.07 -24.19
C LEU A 372 -4.76 -20.37 -24.01
N ASP A 373 -6.09 -20.28 -23.86
CA ASP A 373 -6.98 -21.45 -23.71
C ASP A 373 -6.56 -22.47 -22.63
N LYS A 374 -5.88 -21.98 -21.58
CA LYS A 374 -5.33 -22.80 -20.48
C LYS A 374 -4.33 -23.84 -20.96
N ASP A 375 -3.66 -23.61 -22.08
CA ASP A 375 -2.53 -24.44 -22.50
C ASP A 375 -1.27 -23.97 -21.76
N LEU A 376 -0.70 -24.87 -20.98
CA LEU A 376 0.49 -24.58 -20.18
C LEU A 376 1.77 -24.84 -20.96
N GLY A 377 1.69 -25.63 -22.04
CA GLY A 377 2.86 -26.12 -22.74
C GLY A 377 2.92 -27.63 -22.91
N GLU A 378 4.04 -28.09 -23.46
CA GLU A 378 4.24 -29.47 -23.89
C GLU A 378 5.48 -30.09 -23.23
N ILE A 379 5.43 -31.42 -23.01
CA ILE A 379 6.57 -32.18 -22.50
C ILE A 379 7.49 -32.51 -23.68
N LEU A 380 8.77 -32.21 -23.51
CA LEU A 380 9.82 -32.45 -24.47
C LEU A 380 10.53 -33.75 -24.11
N HIS A 381 10.54 -34.69 -25.06
CA HIS A 381 11.08 -36.05 -24.85
C HIS A 381 12.53 -36.23 -25.30
N LYS A 382 13.06 -35.27 -26.05
CA LYS A 382 14.43 -35.27 -26.58
C LYS A 382 15.05 -33.91 -26.28
N GLU A 383 16.31 -33.94 -25.90
CA GLU A 383 17.09 -32.73 -25.71
C GLU A 383 17.50 -32.17 -27.07
N LYS A 384 17.29 -30.88 -27.25
CA LYS A 384 17.86 -30.12 -28.35
C LYS A 384 18.30 -28.77 -27.83
N TRP A 385 19.41 -28.28 -28.38
CA TRP A 385 19.91 -26.96 -28.06
C TRP A 385 19.57 -25.98 -29.17
N LYS A 386 19.11 -24.79 -28.78
CA LYS A 386 18.80 -23.72 -29.72
C LYS A 386 19.32 -22.40 -29.20
N LEU A 387 19.86 -21.58 -30.11
CA LEU A 387 20.21 -20.19 -29.82
C LEU A 387 18.94 -19.41 -29.45
N LYS A 388 18.93 -18.87 -28.22
CA LYS A 388 17.87 -17.99 -27.70
C LYS A 388 18.12 -16.55 -28.11
N THR A 389 19.31 -16.07 -27.77
CA THR A 389 19.72 -14.67 -27.89
C THR A 389 21.21 -14.61 -28.19
N GLU A 390 21.60 -13.61 -28.98
CA GLU A 390 22.99 -13.23 -29.23
C GLU A 390 23.09 -11.72 -29.05
N PHE A 391 24.13 -11.27 -28.35
CA PHE A 391 24.43 -9.85 -28.20
C PHE A 391 25.93 -9.59 -28.25
N GLY A 392 26.29 -8.36 -28.58
CA GLY A 392 27.67 -7.97 -28.85
C GLY A 392 28.03 -8.01 -30.33
N LYS A 393 29.13 -7.32 -30.66
CA LYS A 393 29.77 -7.28 -31.98
C LYS A 393 31.19 -6.75 -31.80
N GLN A 394 32.01 -6.89 -32.85
CA GLN A 394 33.35 -6.32 -32.85
C GLN A 394 33.32 -4.79 -32.73
N GLY A 395 34.12 -4.23 -31.83
CA GLY A 395 34.28 -2.79 -31.67
C GLY A 395 34.61 -2.37 -30.24
N ASP A 396 34.73 -1.05 -30.03
CA ASP A 396 35.20 -0.44 -28.79
C ASP A 396 34.09 0.18 -27.92
N GLY A 397 32.86 0.26 -28.44
CA GLY A 397 31.73 0.85 -27.73
C GLY A 397 31.16 -0.02 -26.60
N ASP A 398 30.21 0.56 -25.85
CA ASP A 398 29.49 -0.14 -24.78
C ASP A 398 28.75 -1.36 -25.34
N GLY A 399 29.06 -2.54 -24.80
CA GLY A 399 28.51 -3.80 -25.28
C GLY A 399 29.13 -4.35 -26.56
N GLU A 400 30.22 -3.76 -27.05
CA GLU A 400 31.05 -4.31 -28.13
C GLU A 400 32.27 -5.05 -27.55
N PHE A 401 32.75 -6.09 -28.21
CA PHE A 401 33.85 -6.94 -27.74
C PHE A 401 34.93 -7.10 -28.80
N ASN A 402 36.20 -7.08 -28.41
CA ASN A 402 37.33 -7.39 -29.29
C ASN A 402 37.99 -8.74 -28.95
N TRP A 403 37.76 -9.24 -27.73
CA TRP A 403 38.21 -10.55 -27.28
C TRP A 403 37.46 -10.99 -26.02
N ALA A 404 36.19 -11.38 -26.15
CA ALA A 404 35.44 -11.90 -25.01
C ALA A 404 35.97 -13.28 -24.59
N ARG A 405 36.83 -13.34 -23.57
CA ARG A 405 37.61 -14.55 -23.24
C ARG A 405 36.90 -15.47 -22.26
N SER A 406 36.25 -14.93 -21.25
CA SER A 406 35.65 -15.62 -20.12
C SER A 406 34.31 -14.96 -19.81
N VAL A 407 33.38 -15.78 -19.31
CA VAL A 407 32.02 -15.38 -19.01
C VAL A 407 31.53 -16.12 -17.78
N CYS A 408 30.83 -15.41 -16.90
CA CYS A 408 30.21 -15.99 -15.72
C CYS A 408 28.84 -15.35 -15.49
N CYS A 409 27.95 -16.07 -14.80
CA CYS A 409 26.60 -15.61 -14.48
C CYS A 409 26.42 -15.42 -12.98
N PHE A 410 25.79 -14.30 -12.60
CA PHE A 410 25.30 -14.07 -11.25
C PHE A 410 23.98 -14.81 -11.01
N SER A 411 23.61 -15.03 -9.75
CA SER A 411 22.35 -15.69 -9.34
C SER A 411 21.11 -14.93 -9.79
N ASN A 412 21.22 -13.61 -9.95
CA ASN A 412 20.16 -12.74 -10.48
C ASN A 412 19.99 -12.85 -12.01
N GLY A 413 20.86 -13.61 -12.69
CA GLY A 413 20.86 -13.79 -14.15
C GLY A 413 21.64 -12.72 -14.93
N ASP A 414 22.34 -11.79 -14.25
CA ASP A 414 23.29 -10.91 -14.91
C ASP A 414 24.50 -11.72 -15.41
N ILE A 415 25.10 -11.28 -16.50
CA ILE A 415 26.20 -11.94 -17.19
C ILE A 415 27.40 -11.01 -17.17
N ALA A 416 28.50 -11.41 -16.54
CA ALA A 416 29.78 -10.72 -16.60
C ALA A 416 30.66 -11.35 -17.68
N VAL A 417 31.29 -10.50 -18.49
CA VAL A 417 32.14 -10.90 -19.62
C VAL A 417 33.45 -10.14 -19.50
N ASP A 418 34.59 -10.83 -19.56
CA ASP A 418 35.88 -10.16 -19.69
C ASP A 418 36.24 -9.98 -21.17
N ASP A 419 36.66 -8.76 -21.50
CA ASP A 419 37.31 -8.46 -22.77
C ASP A 419 38.80 -8.28 -22.51
N SER A 420 39.59 -9.33 -22.77
CA SER A 420 41.01 -9.33 -22.45
C SER A 420 41.80 -8.34 -23.32
N ASN A 421 41.33 -8.01 -24.53
CA ASN A 421 41.98 -7.02 -25.38
C ASN A 421 41.75 -5.61 -24.86
N LYS A 422 40.59 -5.34 -24.27
CA LYS A 422 40.29 -4.05 -23.65
C LYS A 422 40.77 -3.93 -22.20
N ASN A 423 41.11 -5.05 -21.54
CA ASN A 423 41.36 -5.11 -20.10
C ASN A 423 40.16 -4.65 -19.27
N GLN A 424 38.96 -5.10 -19.65
CA GLN A 424 37.70 -4.65 -19.04
C GLN A 424 36.78 -5.82 -18.73
N VAL A 425 35.98 -5.67 -17.68
CA VAL A 425 34.84 -6.54 -17.42
C VAL A 425 33.55 -5.75 -17.59
N SER A 426 32.66 -6.28 -18.41
CA SER A 426 31.35 -5.68 -18.69
C SER A 426 30.24 -6.59 -18.18
N VAL A 427 29.23 -6.02 -17.52
CA VAL A 427 28.08 -6.74 -16.97
C VAL A 427 26.83 -6.41 -17.75
N PHE A 428 26.07 -7.44 -18.11
CA PHE A 428 24.86 -7.37 -18.91
C PHE A 428 23.69 -8.05 -18.19
N THR A 429 22.46 -7.70 -18.55
CA THR A 429 21.27 -8.48 -18.17
C THR A 429 21.23 -9.80 -18.95
N SER A 430 20.38 -10.73 -18.52
CA SER A 430 20.06 -11.96 -19.27
C SER A 430 19.48 -11.74 -20.67
N THR A 431 19.07 -10.51 -20.99
CA THR A 431 18.58 -10.11 -22.32
C THR A 431 19.66 -9.41 -23.17
N GLY A 432 20.88 -9.27 -22.66
CA GLY A 432 22.00 -8.64 -23.35
C GLY A 432 22.04 -7.11 -23.23
N GLN A 433 21.29 -6.51 -22.29
CA GLN A 433 21.38 -5.07 -22.05
C GLN A 433 22.58 -4.77 -21.16
N HIS A 434 23.47 -3.88 -21.62
CA HIS A 434 24.62 -3.42 -20.86
C HIS A 434 24.20 -2.69 -19.57
N LYS A 435 24.86 -3.02 -18.46
CA LYS A 435 24.61 -2.41 -17.14
C LYS A 435 25.77 -1.54 -16.69
N THR A 436 26.98 -2.09 -16.71
CA THR A 436 28.19 -1.41 -16.23
C THR A 436 29.44 -2.05 -16.83
N THR A 437 30.52 -1.28 -16.86
CA THR A 437 31.86 -1.73 -17.25
C THR A 437 32.88 -1.15 -16.29
N PHE A 438 33.90 -1.92 -15.94
CA PHE A 438 35.01 -1.46 -15.13
C PHE A 438 36.34 -2.08 -15.61
N ASP A 439 37.41 -1.30 -15.47
CA ASP A 439 38.73 -1.70 -15.95
C ASP A 439 39.45 -2.63 -14.97
N LEU A 440 40.03 -3.71 -15.50
CA LEU A 440 40.83 -4.68 -14.78
C LEU A 440 42.06 -5.07 -15.62
N ASN A 441 43.21 -4.53 -15.24
CA ASN A 441 44.47 -4.84 -15.89
C ASN A 441 44.97 -6.25 -15.55
N ALA A 442 45.57 -6.91 -16.54
CA ALA A 442 46.21 -8.23 -16.39
C ALA A 442 45.26 -9.31 -15.83
N LEU A 443 44.03 -9.33 -16.34
CA LEU A 443 43.00 -10.29 -16.02
C LEU A 443 43.18 -11.56 -16.86
N TYR A 444 43.14 -12.72 -16.21
CA TYR A 444 43.26 -14.02 -16.87
C TYR A 444 41.92 -14.76 -17.00
N GLY A 445 40.98 -14.51 -16.09
CA GLY A 445 39.67 -15.14 -16.08
C GLY A 445 38.77 -14.56 -15.00
N ILE A 446 37.47 -14.82 -15.14
CA ILE A 446 36.44 -14.42 -14.17
C ILE A 446 35.58 -15.61 -13.79
N SER A 447 35.19 -15.68 -12.53
CA SER A 447 34.24 -16.68 -12.02
C SER A 447 33.32 -16.05 -10.99
N VAL A 448 32.14 -16.64 -10.76
CA VAL A 448 31.18 -16.16 -9.76
C VAL A 448 30.93 -17.23 -8.70
N THR A 449 30.80 -16.81 -7.44
CA THR A 449 30.34 -17.64 -6.32
C THR A 449 29.46 -16.82 -5.40
N SER A 450 28.26 -17.30 -5.04
CA SER A 450 27.35 -16.56 -4.13
C SER A 450 27.22 -15.06 -4.47
N ASP A 451 27.07 -14.74 -5.75
CA ASP A 451 27.02 -13.37 -6.28
C ASP A 451 28.27 -12.50 -6.05
N LEU A 452 29.39 -13.12 -5.69
CA LEU A 452 30.71 -12.52 -5.66
C LEU A 452 31.43 -12.86 -6.96
N LEU A 453 31.87 -11.83 -7.68
CA LEU A 453 32.69 -11.97 -8.88
C LEU A 453 34.16 -12.01 -8.48
N LEU A 454 34.82 -13.12 -8.77
CA LEU A 454 36.25 -13.30 -8.65
C LEU A 454 36.90 -12.94 -9.98
N ALA A 455 37.78 -11.95 -9.95
CA ALA A 455 38.63 -11.57 -11.05
C ALA A 455 40.05 -12.03 -10.75
N ASN A 456 40.55 -12.99 -11.52
CA ASN A 456 41.90 -13.52 -11.34
C ASN A 456 42.91 -12.67 -12.11
N CYS A 457 43.70 -11.88 -11.38
CA CYS A 457 44.77 -11.07 -11.93
C CYS A 457 46.13 -11.75 -11.71
N GLU A 458 47.16 -11.27 -12.39
CA GLU A 458 48.51 -11.86 -12.40
C GLU A 458 49.10 -12.30 -11.05
N ASP A 459 49.02 -11.46 -10.01
CA ASP A 459 49.59 -11.74 -8.69
C ASP A 459 48.55 -11.75 -7.56
N HIS A 460 47.27 -11.53 -7.87
CA HIS A 460 46.21 -11.41 -6.88
C HIS A 460 44.84 -11.71 -7.46
N VAL A 461 43.92 -12.11 -6.59
CA VAL A 461 42.50 -12.22 -6.92
C VAL A 461 41.78 -11.04 -6.30
N LYS A 462 40.93 -10.37 -7.10
CA LYS A 462 39.99 -9.36 -6.61
C LYS A 462 38.60 -9.98 -6.54
N VAL A 463 37.91 -9.73 -5.43
CA VAL A 463 36.53 -10.18 -5.23
C VAL A 463 35.63 -8.96 -5.24
N PHE A 464 34.65 -8.94 -6.11
CA PHE A 464 33.65 -7.89 -6.24
C PHE A 464 32.28 -8.40 -5.79
N ASP A 465 31.47 -7.52 -5.23
CA ASP A 465 30.06 -7.83 -4.98
C ASP A 465 29.21 -7.76 -6.27
N ILE A 466 27.93 -8.10 -6.15
CA ILE A 466 26.95 -8.06 -7.25
C ILE A 466 26.76 -6.66 -7.86
N ASN A 467 27.15 -5.60 -7.14
CA ASN A 467 27.10 -4.22 -7.62
C ASN A 467 28.46 -3.76 -8.20
N CYS A 468 29.37 -4.71 -8.44
CA CYS A 468 30.73 -4.49 -8.92
C CYS A 468 31.58 -3.61 -8.00
N GLN A 469 31.28 -3.58 -6.69
CA GLN A 469 32.13 -2.92 -5.70
C GLN A 469 33.17 -3.90 -5.17
N LEU A 470 34.41 -3.43 -5.01
CA LEU A 470 35.49 -4.27 -4.49
C LEU A 470 35.17 -4.69 -3.04
N HIS A 471 34.96 -5.99 -2.84
CA HIS A 471 34.67 -6.61 -1.55
C HIS A 471 35.98 -6.98 -0.82
N SER A 472 36.88 -7.68 -1.50
CA SER A 472 38.17 -8.08 -0.94
C SER A 472 39.24 -8.25 -2.03
N LYS A 473 40.50 -8.35 -1.61
CA LYS A 473 41.64 -8.68 -2.46
C LYS A 473 42.62 -9.54 -1.67
N PHE A 474 43.11 -10.61 -2.28
CA PHE A 474 44.16 -11.44 -1.70
C PHE A 474 45.24 -11.78 -2.74
N ASN A 475 46.48 -11.96 -2.27
CA ASN A 475 47.61 -12.24 -3.13
C ASN A 475 47.82 -13.75 -3.27
N LEU A 476 48.24 -14.19 -4.45
CA LEU A 476 48.61 -15.58 -4.69
C LEU A 476 50.00 -15.89 -4.11
N SER A 477 50.23 -17.16 -3.74
CA SER A 477 51.53 -17.58 -3.23
C SER A 477 52.59 -17.56 -4.33
N LYS A 478 53.69 -16.84 -4.08
CA LYS A 478 54.84 -16.76 -5.01
C LYS A 478 55.75 -17.99 -4.88
N PRO A 479 56.46 -18.39 -5.94
CA PRO A 479 57.51 -19.40 -5.85
C PRO A 479 58.66 -18.95 -4.93
N ASP A 480 59.37 -19.92 -4.35
CA ASP A 480 60.64 -19.66 -3.66
C ASP A 480 61.66 -19.09 -4.67
N ALA A 481 62.41 -18.07 -4.26
CA ALA A 481 63.26 -17.26 -5.14
C ALA A 481 64.28 -18.11 -5.93
N GLY A 482 64.19 -18.14 -7.26
CA GLY A 482 65.18 -18.82 -8.08
C GLY A 482 64.95 -18.90 -9.59
N ASP A 483 63.71 -18.93 -10.09
CA ASP A 483 63.46 -19.27 -11.49
C ASP A 483 62.71 -18.17 -12.27
N GLU A 484 63.16 -17.87 -13.50
CA GLU A 484 62.48 -17.08 -14.52
C GLU A 484 62.72 -17.71 -15.93
N PRO A 485 61.85 -17.50 -16.95
CA PRO A 485 60.44 -17.11 -16.91
C PRO A 485 59.51 -17.91 -17.90
N TYR A 486 58.19 -17.67 -17.81
CA TYR A 486 57.08 -18.05 -18.71
C TYR A 486 56.53 -19.49 -18.67
N ILE A 487 55.35 -19.67 -18.06
CA ILE A 487 54.07 -20.02 -18.73
C ILE A 487 52.93 -19.34 -17.93
N HIS A 488 52.18 -18.45 -18.56
CA HIS A 488 50.97 -17.86 -17.97
C HIS A 488 49.75 -18.66 -18.40
N THR A 489 49.16 -19.40 -17.47
CA THR A 489 47.70 -19.52 -17.37
C THR A 489 47.36 -19.55 -15.89
N SER A 490 46.37 -18.78 -15.50
CA SER A 490 45.76 -18.91 -14.19
C SER A 490 44.30 -18.61 -14.38
N ASP A 491 43.53 -19.67 -14.62
CA ASP A 491 42.09 -19.58 -14.51
C ASP A 491 41.70 -19.87 -13.05
N ALA A 492 40.56 -19.34 -12.63
CA ALA A 492 40.04 -19.50 -11.30
C ALA A 492 38.55 -19.83 -11.37
N THR A 493 38.17 -20.97 -10.79
CA THR A 493 36.76 -21.31 -10.57
C THR A 493 36.49 -21.46 -9.09
N VAL A 494 35.22 -21.43 -8.68
CA VAL A 494 34.82 -21.61 -7.29
C VAL A 494 34.02 -22.89 -7.12
N ASP A 495 34.25 -23.61 -6.02
CA ASP A 495 33.45 -24.78 -5.68
C ASP A 495 32.13 -24.45 -4.96
N ASN A 496 31.34 -25.48 -4.68
CA ASN A 496 30.06 -25.38 -3.97
C ASN A 496 30.19 -24.93 -2.51
N GLU A 497 31.39 -24.93 -1.93
CA GLU A 497 31.69 -24.50 -0.55
C GLU A 497 32.32 -23.10 -0.51
N HIS A 498 32.32 -22.37 -1.63
CA HIS A 498 32.93 -21.05 -1.80
C HIS A 498 34.47 -21.06 -1.75
N LEU A 499 35.11 -22.16 -2.15
CA LEU A 499 36.57 -22.23 -2.25
C LEU A 499 37.05 -21.81 -3.64
N ALA A 500 37.93 -20.83 -3.68
CA ALA A 500 38.57 -20.40 -4.92
C ALA A 500 39.65 -21.40 -5.31
N VAL A 501 39.51 -21.99 -6.50
CA VAL A 501 40.47 -22.92 -7.08
C VAL A 501 41.22 -22.17 -8.15
N VAL A 502 42.51 -21.93 -7.91
CA VAL A 502 43.34 -21.11 -8.79
C VAL A 502 44.48 -21.96 -9.31
N PHE A 503 44.63 -22.03 -10.64
CA PHE A 503 45.83 -22.60 -11.23
C PHE A 503 46.96 -21.57 -11.18
N ASN A 504 48.11 -21.92 -10.61
CA ASN A 504 49.29 -21.07 -10.60
C ASN A 504 50.28 -21.57 -11.65
N GLY A 505 50.27 -20.96 -12.84
CA GLY A 505 51.17 -21.31 -13.94
C GLY A 505 52.67 -21.16 -13.62
N GLN A 506 53.06 -20.30 -12.66
CA GLN A 506 54.47 -20.19 -12.25
C GLN A 506 54.92 -21.39 -11.42
N ARG A 507 54.05 -21.88 -10.53
CA ARG A 507 54.33 -23.04 -9.67
C ARG A 507 53.92 -24.37 -10.31
N MET A 508 53.19 -24.32 -11.43
CA MET A 508 52.57 -25.49 -12.09
C MET A 508 51.71 -26.32 -11.13
N VAL A 509 51.00 -25.66 -10.20
CA VAL A 509 50.12 -26.31 -9.22
C VAL A 509 48.75 -25.65 -9.20
N THR A 510 47.71 -26.45 -8.95
CA THR A 510 46.37 -25.95 -8.66
C THR A 510 46.23 -25.80 -7.14
N SER A 511 45.91 -24.60 -6.68
CA SER A 511 45.83 -24.27 -5.26
C SER A 511 44.39 -23.95 -4.85
N LEU A 512 43.97 -24.46 -3.69
CA LEU A 512 42.69 -24.17 -3.08
C LEU A 512 42.84 -23.04 -2.06
N TYR A 513 42.04 -22.00 -2.20
CA TYR A 513 42.01 -20.85 -1.31
C TYR A 513 40.61 -20.66 -0.72
N ASN A 514 40.55 -20.21 0.54
CA ASN A 514 39.35 -19.58 1.07
C ASN A 514 39.19 -18.18 0.41
N LEU A 515 37.96 -17.63 0.41
CA LEU A 515 37.71 -16.27 -0.12
C LEU A 515 38.41 -15.14 0.67
N ASP A 516 38.90 -15.43 1.88
CA ASP A 516 39.75 -14.53 2.64
C ASP A 516 41.22 -14.53 2.18
N GLY A 517 41.56 -15.41 1.22
CA GLY A 517 42.91 -15.57 0.66
C GLY A 517 43.80 -16.56 1.38
N SER A 518 43.32 -17.23 2.43
CA SER A 518 44.11 -18.27 3.10
C SER A 518 44.21 -19.53 2.22
N LEU A 519 45.45 -19.97 1.98
CA LEU A 519 45.73 -21.21 1.24
C LEU A 519 45.32 -22.41 2.08
N ILE A 520 44.45 -23.26 1.53
CA ILE A 520 44.00 -24.51 2.15
C ILE A 520 44.98 -25.63 1.83
N ARG A 521 45.22 -25.88 0.54
CA ARG A 521 46.19 -26.87 0.05
C ARG A 521 46.52 -26.72 -1.42
N ASP A 522 47.65 -27.29 -1.81
CA ASP A 522 48.02 -27.50 -3.20
C ASP A 522 47.59 -28.91 -3.66
N ILE A 523 47.05 -28.99 -4.87
CA ILE A 523 46.69 -30.23 -5.54
C ILE A 523 47.80 -30.53 -6.53
N ALA A 524 48.59 -31.57 -6.25
CA ALA A 524 49.61 -32.07 -7.15
C ALA A 524 48.94 -32.75 -8.35
N SER A 525 48.81 -32.04 -9.47
CA SER A 525 48.34 -32.59 -10.74
C SER A 525 49.50 -32.70 -11.72
N ALA A 526 49.57 -33.82 -12.44
CA ALA A 526 50.71 -34.21 -13.27
C ALA A 526 50.65 -33.68 -14.72
N SER A 527 49.93 -32.59 -15.01
CA SER A 527 49.76 -32.15 -16.41
C SER A 527 49.91 -30.65 -16.61
N ILE A 528 50.64 -30.34 -17.68
CA ILE A 528 51.28 -29.07 -18.05
C ILE A 528 50.40 -28.37 -19.10
N CYS A 529 50.20 -27.06 -18.94
CA CYS A 529 49.41 -26.16 -19.82
C CYS A 529 47.88 -26.38 -19.79
N GLN A 530 47.21 -25.69 -18.85
CA GLN A 530 45.75 -25.66 -18.71
C GLN A 530 45.21 -24.35 -19.30
N GLU A 531 44.18 -24.39 -20.14
CA GLU A 531 43.52 -23.19 -20.69
C GLU A 531 42.38 -22.71 -19.79
N ASP A 532 41.50 -23.62 -19.35
CA ASP A 532 40.37 -23.34 -18.46
C ASP A 532 40.20 -24.48 -17.42
N ILE A 533 39.55 -24.17 -16.32
CA ILE A 533 39.26 -25.06 -15.19
C ILE A 533 37.79 -24.94 -14.76
N ALA A 534 37.11 -26.08 -14.61
CA ALA A 534 35.78 -26.15 -14.03
C ALA A 534 35.71 -27.11 -12.84
N ILE A 535 34.75 -26.88 -11.95
CA ILE A 535 34.42 -27.79 -10.85
C ILE A 535 33.03 -28.38 -11.08
N SER A 536 32.95 -29.70 -11.10
CA SER A 536 31.66 -30.40 -11.13
C SER A 536 30.96 -30.37 -9.78
N SER A 537 29.64 -30.59 -9.77
CA SER A 537 28.84 -30.74 -8.55
C SER A 537 29.31 -31.84 -7.59
N LYS A 538 30.12 -32.79 -8.09
CA LYS A 538 30.74 -33.87 -7.31
C LYS A 538 32.13 -33.53 -6.76
N GLY A 539 32.58 -32.28 -6.88
CA GLY A 539 33.90 -31.85 -6.41
C GLY A 539 35.03 -32.49 -7.22
N ARG A 540 34.87 -32.64 -8.52
CA ARG A 540 35.96 -33.02 -9.45
C ARG A 540 36.41 -31.80 -10.23
N LEU A 541 37.70 -31.70 -10.47
CA LEU A 541 38.31 -30.67 -11.31
C LEU A 541 38.37 -31.18 -12.76
N ILE A 542 37.94 -30.33 -13.68
CA ILE A 542 38.01 -30.58 -15.12
C ILE A 542 38.94 -29.55 -15.73
N PHE A 543 39.90 -30.00 -16.51
CA PHE A 543 40.88 -29.18 -17.18
C PHE A 543 40.81 -29.37 -18.67
N THR A 544 40.91 -28.26 -19.40
CA THR A 544 41.18 -28.26 -20.83
C THR A 544 42.65 -27.98 -21.06
N GLN A 545 43.30 -28.83 -21.86
CA GLN A 545 44.68 -28.62 -22.26
C GLN A 545 44.69 -28.28 -23.75
N TYR A 546 44.82 -26.99 -24.05
CA TYR A 546 44.68 -26.45 -25.41
C TYR A 546 45.71 -27.03 -26.36
N ASP A 547 47.00 -27.00 -26.00
CA ASP A 547 48.10 -27.44 -26.88
C ASP A 547 48.17 -28.96 -27.05
N SER A 548 47.79 -29.73 -26.03
CA SER A 548 47.86 -31.20 -26.06
C SER A 548 46.56 -31.85 -26.55
N SER A 549 45.50 -31.05 -26.77
CA SER A 549 44.16 -31.50 -27.16
C SER A 549 43.55 -32.51 -26.16
N ILE A 550 43.77 -32.33 -24.87
CA ILE A 550 43.32 -33.23 -23.80
C ILE A 550 42.23 -32.57 -22.94
N LEU A 551 41.16 -33.32 -22.68
CA LEU A 551 40.21 -33.06 -21.60
C LEU A 551 40.56 -33.98 -20.43
N GLN A 552 40.92 -33.42 -19.29
CA GLN A 552 41.35 -34.18 -18.12
C GLN A 552 40.40 -33.94 -16.95
N CYS A 553 40.09 -34.99 -16.20
CA CYS A 553 39.35 -34.88 -14.95
C CYS A 553 40.15 -35.50 -13.80
N VAL A 554 40.25 -34.75 -12.70
CA VAL A 554 41.04 -35.12 -11.53
C VAL A 554 40.17 -34.93 -10.28
N GLU A 555 40.26 -35.87 -9.35
CA GLU A 555 39.64 -35.71 -8.04
C GLU A 555 40.38 -34.62 -7.25
N MET A 556 39.72 -34.03 -6.26
CA MET A 556 40.37 -33.09 -5.34
C MET A 556 41.64 -33.68 -4.70
N THR A 557 41.75 -35.00 -4.54
CA THR A 557 42.96 -35.68 -4.03
C THR A 557 44.19 -35.57 -4.96
N GLY A 558 44.01 -35.16 -6.21
CA GLY A 558 45.04 -35.21 -7.27
C GLY A 558 45.01 -36.50 -8.09
N LYS A 559 44.11 -37.44 -7.77
CA LYS A 559 43.97 -38.69 -8.52
C LYS A 559 43.26 -38.45 -9.86
N GLU A 560 43.89 -38.85 -10.95
CA GLU A 560 43.27 -38.81 -12.28
C GLU A 560 42.05 -39.74 -12.35
N VAL A 561 40.93 -39.19 -12.82
CA VAL A 561 39.70 -39.94 -13.12
C VAL A 561 39.74 -40.40 -14.58
N PHE A 562 40.02 -39.47 -15.50
CA PHE A 562 40.23 -39.75 -16.91
C PHE A 562 41.08 -38.67 -17.57
N ALA A 563 41.69 -39.02 -18.70
CA ALA A 563 42.29 -38.10 -19.66
C ALA A 563 41.91 -38.55 -21.08
N VAL A 564 41.13 -37.74 -21.78
CA VAL A 564 40.60 -38.06 -23.11
C VAL A 564 41.21 -37.10 -24.13
N ARG A 565 41.79 -37.66 -25.20
CA ARG A 565 42.20 -36.86 -26.35
C ARG A 565 40.95 -36.48 -27.14
N THR A 566 40.80 -35.18 -27.35
CA THR A 566 39.64 -34.60 -28.03
C THR A 566 39.86 -34.54 -29.54
N SER A 567 38.80 -34.80 -30.30
CA SER A 567 38.84 -34.80 -31.76
C SER A 567 37.49 -34.40 -32.36
N LEU A 568 37.53 -33.71 -33.50
CA LEU A 568 36.40 -33.26 -34.32
C LEU A 568 36.56 -33.86 -35.71
N GLU A 569 35.59 -34.66 -36.16
CA GLU A 569 35.60 -35.30 -37.50
C GLU A 569 36.96 -35.96 -37.84
N ASP A 570 37.51 -36.75 -36.91
CA ASP A 570 38.81 -37.42 -37.01
C ASP A 570 40.04 -36.50 -37.11
N LYS A 571 39.89 -35.20 -36.79
CA LYS A 571 40.99 -34.24 -36.63
C LYS A 571 41.16 -33.84 -35.17
N GLU A 572 42.39 -33.54 -34.76
CA GLU A 572 42.65 -32.99 -33.43
C GLU A 572 41.92 -31.65 -33.26
N ALA A 573 41.21 -31.53 -32.15
CA ALA A 573 40.44 -30.35 -31.76
C ALA A 573 41.05 -29.78 -30.49
N THR A 574 41.26 -28.47 -30.43
CA THR A 574 41.84 -27.84 -29.24
C THR A 574 40.71 -27.42 -28.30
N PRO A 575 40.56 -28.04 -27.12
CA PRO A 575 39.58 -27.63 -26.12
C PRO A 575 40.01 -26.29 -25.52
N ALA A 576 39.07 -25.35 -25.40
CA ALA A 576 39.30 -24.02 -24.86
C ALA A 576 38.61 -23.87 -23.49
N GLY A 577 37.41 -23.30 -23.45
CA GLY A 577 36.62 -23.18 -22.22
C GLY A 577 35.87 -24.46 -21.82
N VAL A 578 35.64 -24.64 -20.52
CA VAL A 578 34.90 -25.76 -19.93
C VAL A 578 33.96 -25.30 -18.81
N CYS A 579 32.77 -25.90 -18.75
CA CYS A 579 31.88 -25.76 -17.60
C CYS A 579 31.16 -27.08 -17.30
N CYS A 580 30.45 -27.14 -16.18
CA CYS A 580 29.64 -28.30 -15.78
C CYS A 580 28.20 -27.87 -15.50
N ASP A 581 27.26 -28.78 -15.75
CA ASP A 581 25.89 -28.61 -15.27
C ASP A 581 25.67 -29.26 -13.89
N ASP A 582 24.47 -29.08 -13.33
CA ASP A 582 24.11 -29.59 -12.01
C ASP A 582 24.21 -31.13 -11.91
N ALA A 583 24.00 -31.85 -13.02
CA ALA A 583 24.14 -33.30 -13.08
C ALA A 583 25.61 -33.76 -13.05
N GLY A 584 26.55 -32.82 -13.29
CA GLY A 584 27.98 -33.07 -13.40
C GLY A 584 28.40 -33.49 -14.80
N ASP A 585 27.57 -33.23 -15.81
CA ASP A 585 27.96 -33.34 -17.21
C ASP A 585 28.85 -32.15 -17.60
N ILE A 586 29.76 -32.39 -18.53
CA ILE A 586 30.87 -31.50 -18.87
C ILE A 586 30.62 -30.92 -20.26
N TYR A 587 30.72 -29.61 -20.39
CA TYR A 587 30.51 -28.91 -21.66
C TYR A 587 31.80 -28.19 -22.02
N VAL A 588 32.32 -28.48 -23.20
CA VAL A 588 33.64 -28.01 -23.63
C VAL A 588 33.50 -27.28 -24.96
N THR A 589 34.04 -26.08 -25.02
CA THR A 589 34.17 -25.32 -26.26
C THR A 589 35.42 -25.79 -27.02
N PHE A 590 35.30 -25.90 -28.33
CA PHE A 590 36.39 -26.32 -29.20
C PHE A 590 36.75 -25.24 -30.21
N HIS A 591 38.04 -24.93 -30.27
CA HIS A 591 38.60 -24.12 -31.34
C HIS A 591 38.98 -25.02 -32.52
N CYS A 592 38.42 -24.73 -33.69
CA CYS A 592 38.86 -25.31 -34.96
C CYS A 592 39.65 -24.22 -35.70
N GLY A 593 40.90 -24.51 -36.07
CA GLY A 593 41.75 -23.56 -36.79
C GLY A 593 41.08 -23.01 -38.07
N PRO A 594 41.60 -21.90 -38.64
CA PRO A 594 40.94 -21.10 -39.69
C PRO A 594 40.66 -21.83 -41.01
N HIS A 595 41.03 -23.10 -41.16
CA HIS A 595 40.93 -23.89 -42.38
C HIS A 595 40.15 -25.21 -42.24
N THR A 596 39.60 -25.54 -41.06
CA THR A 596 39.07 -26.90 -40.82
C THR A 596 37.68 -27.04 -40.22
N GLY A 597 36.96 -25.96 -39.87
CA GLY A 597 35.57 -26.08 -39.43
C GLY A 597 35.11 -24.89 -38.60
N SER A 598 33.81 -24.82 -38.32
CA SER A 598 33.30 -23.92 -37.29
C SER A 598 33.66 -24.44 -35.91
N SER A 599 33.99 -23.54 -34.97
CA SER A 599 34.08 -23.90 -33.55
C SER A 599 32.74 -24.39 -33.01
N GLU A 600 32.80 -25.36 -32.09
CA GLU A 600 31.65 -26.07 -31.55
C GLU A 600 31.69 -26.13 -30.02
N VAL A 601 30.57 -26.53 -29.42
CA VAL A 601 30.49 -26.95 -28.02
C VAL A 601 30.07 -28.40 -27.98
N HIS A 602 30.85 -29.24 -27.32
CA HIS A 602 30.50 -30.65 -27.12
C HIS A 602 30.14 -30.92 -25.67
N HIS A 603 29.22 -31.85 -25.50
CA HIS A 603 28.77 -32.39 -24.23
C HIS A 603 29.45 -33.74 -24.00
N TYR A 604 30.05 -33.89 -22.82
CA TYR A 604 30.62 -35.11 -22.30
C TYR A 604 29.91 -35.48 -21.00
N ASP A 605 29.78 -36.77 -20.75
CA ASP A 605 29.29 -37.22 -19.44
C ASP A 605 30.34 -37.01 -18.34
N SER A 606 29.95 -37.24 -17.08
CA SER A 606 30.85 -37.13 -15.92
C SER A 606 32.09 -38.07 -15.93
N GLN A 607 32.21 -38.98 -16.92
CA GLN A 607 33.35 -39.89 -17.10
C GLN A 607 34.16 -39.56 -18.37
N GLY A 608 33.85 -38.46 -19.07
CA GLY A 608 34.57 -38.03 -20.26
C GLY A 608 34.14 -38.74 -21.54
N VAL A 609 32.98 -39.39 -21.56
CA VAL A 609 32.43 -40.00 -22.77
C VAL A 609 31.67 -38.94 -23.56
N TYR A 610 32.03 -38.77 -24.84
CA TYR A 610 31.32 -37.87 -25.76
C TYR A 610 29.84 -38.26 -25.91
N VAL A 611 28.95 -37.29 -25.72
CA VAL A 611 27.50 -37.45 -25.82
C VAL A 611 26.99 -36.86 -27.14
N ASP A 612 27.10 -35.55 -27.33
CA ASP A 612 26.67 -34.85 -28.54
C ASP A 612 27.34 -33.48 -28.75
N CYS A 613 26.98 -32.83 -29.87
CA CYS A 613 27.33 -31.45 -30.17
C CYS A 613 26.15 -30.53 -29.84
N VAL A 614 26.38 -29.59 -28.93
CA VAL A 614 25.38 -28.68 -28.35
C VAL A 614 25.24 -27.39 -29.14
N ALA A 615 26.36 -26.85 -29.61
CA ALA A 615 26.38 -25.63 -30.41
C ALA A 615 27.46 -25.72 -31.50
N ASN A 616 27.25 -25.04 -32.62
CA ASN A 616 28.20 -24.92 -33.71
C ASN A 616 28.22 -23.49 -34.27
N LYS A 617 29.14 -23.20 -35.20
CA LYS A 617 29.30 -21.88 -35.83
C LYS A 617 29.66 -20.77 -34.85
N LEU A 618 30.49 -21.10 -33.87
CA LEU A 618 31.08 -20.13 -32.96
C LEU A 618 32.37 -19.56 -33.55
N LEU A 619 32.76 -18.35 -33.12
CA LEU A 619 34.01 -17.72 -33.52
C LEU A 619 34.95 -17.64 -32.33
N TRP A 620 35.87 -18.60 -32.23
CA TRP A 620 36.88 -18.66 -31.15
C TRP A 620 36.24 -18.57 -29.75
N PRO A 621 35.40 -19.55 -29.39
CA PRO A 621 34.74 -19.58 -28.08
C PRO A 621 35.73 -19.99 -26.99
N PHE A 622 36.04 -19.07 -26.08
CA PHE A 622 36.91 -19.33 -24.93
C PHE A 622 36.13 -19.36 -23.61
N GLY A 623 35.02 -18.60 -23.51
CA GLY A 623 34.24 -18.53 -22.28
C GLY A 623 32.97 -19.35 -22.38
N ILE A 624 32.69 -20.16 -21.36
CA ILE A 624 31.45 -20.94 -21.28
C ILE A 624 30.97 -21.06 -19.84
N THR A 625 29.66 -20.91 -19.61
CA THR A 625 29.07 -21.04 -18.28
C THR A 625 27.58 -21.38 -18.37
N PHE A 626 26.98 -21.81 -17.26
CA PHE A 626 25.54 -21.96 -17.14
C PHE A 626 24.93 -20.76 -16.41
N SER A 627 23.80 -20.28 -16.93
CA SER A 627 22.96 -19.35 -16.19
C SER A 627 22.20 -20.09 -15.06
N PRO A 628 21.70 -19.36 -14.04
CA PRO A 628 20.87 -19.95 -13.00
C PRO A 628 19.55 -20.58 -13.51
N SER A 629 19.12 -20.20 -14.72
CA SER A 629 17.95 -20.78 -15.41
C SER A 629 18.27 -22.06 -16.19
N GLY A 630 19.53 -22.53 -16.18
CA GLY A 630 19.98 -23.71 -16.92
C GLY A 630 20.24 -23.45 -18.41
N GLU A 631 20.46 -22.19 -18.80
CA GLU A 631 20.80 -21.80 -20.16
C GLU A 631 22.33 -21.78 -20.30
N LEU A 632 22.83 -22.23 -21.44
CA LEU A 632 24.26 -22.26 -21.72
C LEU A 632 24.69 -20.93 -22.33
N VAL A 633 25.58 -20.21 -21.66
CA VAL A 633 26.12 -18.93 -22.09
C VAL A 633 27.52 -19.15 -22.60
N VAL A 634 27.77 -18.78 -23.86
CA VAL A 634 29.06 -18.94 -24.53
C VAL A 634 29.53 -17.57 -24.98
N ALA A 635 30.70 -17.14 -24.51
CA ALA A 635 31.42 -16.00 -25.03
C ALA A 635 32.33 -16.46 -26.17
N ASP A 636 32.11 -15.89 -27.34
CA ASP A 636 32.97 -16.01 -28.50
C ASP A 636 33.67 -14.67 -28.76
N GLN A 637 34.68 -14.64 -29.63
CA GLN A 637 35.60 -13.51 -29.79
C GLN A 637 34.94 -12.12 -29.75
N ASN A 638 33.77 -11.99 -30.39
CA ASN A 638 33.12 -10.71 -30.63
C ASN A 638 31.70 -10.62 -30.02
N SER A 639 31.18 -11.67 -29.40
CA SER A 639 29.78 -11.72 -28.95
C SER A 639 29.55 -12.74 -27.84
N VAL A 640 28.38 -12.63 -27.20
CA VAL A 640 27.89 -13.62 -26.24
C VAL A 640 26.61 -14.24 -26.80
N LYS A 641 26.58 -15.57 -26.80
CA LYS A 641 25.47 -16.39 -27.31
C LYS A 641 24.86 -17.19 -26.16
N ILE A 642 23.55 -17.08 -26.00
CA ILE A 642 22.78 -17.82 -24.98
C ILE A 642 21.98 -18.92 -25.68
N PHE A 643 22.25 -20.16 -25.32
CA PHE A 643 21.55 -21.34 -25.81
C PHE A 643 20.62 -21.89 -24.72
N HIS A 644 19.46 -22.37 -25.14
CA HIS A 644 18.49 -22.99 -24.23
C HIS A 644 18.09 -24.38 -24.71
N ARG A 645 17.71 -25.23 -23.76
CA ARG A 645 17.20 -26.58 -24.01
C ARG A 645 15.75 -26.50 -24.53
N ILE A 646 15.44 -27.22 -25.61
CA ILE A 646 14.13 -27.32 -26.28
C ILE A 646 13.75 -28.76 -26.62
#